data_AF-A0A924VV79-F1
#
_entry.id   AF-A0A924VV79-F1
#
_cell.length_a   1.000
_cell.length_b   1.000
_cell.length_c   1.000
_cell.angle_alpha   90.00
_cell.angle_beta   90.00
_cell.angle_gamma   90.00
#
_symmetry.space_group_name_H-M   'P 1'
#
loop_
_entity.id
_entity.type
_entity.pdbx_description
1 polymer ?
#
loop_
_entity_poly.entity_id
_entity_poly.type
_entity_poly.pdbx_seq_one_letter_code
_entity_poly.pdbx_strand_id
1 'polypeptide(L)'
;MLKNKKLSVVVIIVLFIFCLTSPSTAQAALSDKLVAFWNFNEINGTRQDNVHSNNLYEMGGQVLSSIGKVSSAAFFSGSNYFTINDNEELSAGKNKDFTIAGWVNLDETISTQAMVLKFNSEQNQREYGIFYSGNEHHFIFSLSSDGVHNTKLESKSSGQVDPNTWYYVVAWHDSVSNTMNIQVNNGPVDSSTYTGGVYDGTSNFSVGAWNNGSKGLLKGKVDALGFWRRVLSSEERSVLYKSGAGLEYPFTVANSILDTPTPIVPQPIITSTSSLNISTPTVSVDSSKDKEENKKNYSITINSPRTFQVFQRNENNRADIIISGKYLGSPSEIEASFQGEPYTSIDKSPSGGKFSGILKNQRVGQGILKVRFSDQLSINDEKGNIGIGDIFVIAGQSNASGRGEHNQINTSSNFKASIFGNDDKWKELEDPTDSDIDQVDLVSRDTAGGSAWPILATYFLNSQKVPVAFVPTAKGATSINQWQKNYVRSAGNINLYSSMKRRIEAVGGNVKAILFLQGEADASTGMDTVTYRKQMIRFADDVNTDFATPIIAGQIGDMPTTATNNVDQVREAQRMVWNQKSNVFAGPTLYDVPISLKDHVHFVSDSSLQILAERWWAALEAKFYGGSRARGPKIIKLQYNQSESQIVLTFDSNLASNASQLAFRNLNPSGFTVKENNRNVPIKTVTQIDLNKILIDLNTRTTENITVSLGSGHSGQDVNIFRDTSKFKLPAEFFINIKPTIYSGPKIKPAPVSGLPIAAYKKFY
;
A
#
# COMPACT_ATOMS: atom_id res chain seq x y z
N MET A 1 -70.80 1.78 -15.16
CA MET A 1 -71.65 1.55 -13.98
C MET A 1 -70.84 0.82 -12.91
N LEU A 2 -70.81 1.37 -11.70
CA LEU A 2 -70.17 0.79 -10.52
C LEU A 2 -70.76 -0.59 -10.15
N LYS A 3 -69.95 -1.49 -9.59
CA LYS A 3 -69.96 -1.84 -8.14
C LYS A 3 -69.14 -3.11 -7.83
N ASN A 4 -68.12 -2.91 -6.98
CA ASN A 4 -67.71 -3.67 -5.79
C ASN A 4 -67.90 -5.20 -5.75
N LYS A 5 -66.79 -5.90 -5.42
CA LYS A 5 -66.66 -6.63 -4.14
C LYS A 5 -65.18 -6.93 -3.82
N LYS A 6 -64.80 -6.58 -2.58
CA LYS A 6 -63.52 -6.89 -1.93
C LYS A 6 -63.35 -8.41 -1.78
N LEU A 7 -62.16 -8.93 -2.03
CA LEU A 7 -61.71 -10.22 -1.49
C LEU A 7 -60.26 -10.09 -1.03
N SER A 8 -60.06 -10.35 0.26
CA SER A 8 -58.79 -10.28 0.98
C SER A 8 -57.78 -11.28 0.41
N VAL A 9 -56.57 -10.81 0.09
CA VAL A 9 -55.44 -11.66 -0.27
C VAL A 9 -54.75 -12.12 1.00
N VAL A 10 -54.88 -13.41 1.32
CA VAL A 10 -54.01 -14.11 2.27
C VAL A 10 -52.75 -14.50 1.51
N VAL A 11 -51.65 -13.78 1.71
CA VAL A 11 -50.33 -14.20 1.24
C VAL A 11 -49.77 -15.18 2.26
N ILE A 12 -49.77 -16.46 1.91
CA ILE A 12 -48.99 -17.49 2.60
C ILE A 12 -47.52 -17.25 2.19
N ILE A 13 -46.75 -16.63 3.09
CA ILE A 13 -45.30 -16.58 2.97
C ILE A 13 -44.77 -17.93 3.48
N VAL A 14 -44.43 -18.83 2.56
CA VAL A 14 -43.54 -19.95 2.85
C VAL A 14 -42.14 -19.36 3.01
N LEU A 15 -41.70 -19.21 4.27
CA LEU A 15 -40.34 -18.82 4.61
C LEU A 15 -39.39 -19.98 4.24
N PHE A 16 -38.83 -19.96 3.03
CA PHE A 16 -37.56 -20.64 2.76
C PHE A 16 -36.46 -19.76 3.36
N ILE A 17 -36.01 -20.10 4.57
CA ILE A 17 -34.80 -19.53 5.16
C ILE A 17 -33.62 -20.10 4.37
N PHE A 18 -33.19 -19.39 3.32
CA PHE A 18 -31.80 -19.48 2.87
C PHE A 18 -30.97 -18.73 3.92
N CYS A 19 -30.22 -19.49 4.72
CA CYS A 19 -29.22 -18.94 5.63
C CYS A 19 -28.06 -18.38 4.78
N LEU A 20 -28.20 -17.14 4.31
CA LEU A 20 -27.11 -16.42 3.65
C LEU A 20 -26.10 -16.01 4.72
N THR A 21 -25.02 -16.79 4.84
CA THR A 21 -23.82 -16.37 5.59
C THR A 21 -23.20 -15.18 4.87
N SER A 22 -22.95 -14.08 5.59
CA SER A 22 -22.29 -12.91 5.00
C SER A 22 -20.84 -13.26 4.61
N PRO A 23 -20.24 -12.60 3.59
CA PRO A 23 -18.85 -12.83 3.21
C PRO A 23 -17.86 -12.72 4.38
N SER A 24 -18.18 -11.86 5.36
CA SER A 24 -17.41 -11.70 6.59
C SER A 24 -17.46 -12.91 7.53
N THR A 25 -18.61 -13.61 7.59
CA THR A 25 -18.77 -14.85 8.36
C THR A 25 -18.11 -16.05 7.67
N ALA A 26 -18.21 -16.14 6.33
CA ALA A 26 -17.53 -17.16 5.54
C ALA A 26 -15.99 -17.05 5.67
N GLN A 27 -15.45 -15.84 5.63
CA GLN A 27 -14.01 -15.62 5.80
C GLN A 27 -13.49 -15.98 7.19
N ALA A 28 -14.28 -15.73 8.24
CA ALA A 28 -13.94 -16.15 9.61
C ALA A 28 -14.02 -17.68 9.79
N ALA A 29 -14.93 -18.35 9.07
CA ALA A 29 -15.10 -19.80 9.11
C ALA A 29 -13.95 -20.56 8.40
N LEU A 30 -13.22 -19.94 7.48
CA LEU A 30 -12.11 -20.57 6.76
C LEU A 30 -10.99 -21.12 7.66
N SER A 31 -10.83 -20.62 8.88
CA SER A 31 -9.86 -21.15 9.84
C SER A 31 -10.35 -22.41 10.57
N ASP A 32 -11.65 -22.71 10.52
CA ASP A 32 -12.22 -23.92 11.14
C ASP A 32 -11.74 -25.17 10.41
N LYS A 33 -11.26 -26.16 11.18
CA LYS A 33 -10.67 -27.42 10.71
C LYS A 33 -9.61 -27.26 9.60
N LEU A 34 -8.96 -26.11 9.52
CA LEU A 34 -7.78 -25.92 8.67
C LEU A 34 -6.61 -26.70 9.29
N VAL A 35 -6.00 -27.60 8.51
CA VAL A 35 -4.89 -28.44 8.96
C VAL A 35 -3.55 -27.81 8.65
N ALA A 36 -3.37 -27.41 7.39
CA ALA A 36 -2.13 -26.84 6.91
C ALA A 36 -2.42 -25.79 5.85
N PHE A 37 -1.60 -24.73 5.83
CA PHE A 37 -1.64 -23.73 4.77
C PHE A 37 -0.22 -23.27 4.46
N TRP A 38 0.19 -23.40 3.20
CA TRP A 38 1.49 -22.96 2.72
C TRP A 38 1.31 -21.76 1.80
N ASN A 39 1.74 -20.59 2.29
CA ASN A 39 1.73 -19.38 1.47
C ASN A 39 2.82 -19.38 0.39
N PHE A 40 3.89 -20.16 0.56
CA PHE A 40 5.06 -20.18 -0.35
C PHE A 40 5.82 -18.85 -0.49
N ASN A 41 5.79 -18.03 0.56
CA ASN A 41 6.46 -16.73 0.60
C ASN A 41 7.98 -16.81 0.84
N GLU A 42 8.50 -17.99 1.15
CA GLU A 42 9.93 -18.21 1.38
C GLU A 42 10.72 -18.25 0.07
N ILE A 43 11.91 -17.63 0.10
CA ILE A 43 12.76 -17.46 -1.08
C ILE A 43 13.27 -18.80 -1.64
N ASN A 44 13.63 -19.73 -0.76
CA ASN A 44 14.06 -21.10 -1.01
C ASN A 44 14.02 -21.90 0.32
N GLY A 45 14.34 -23.19 0.27
CA GLY A 45 14.42 -24.05 1.45
C GLY A 45 13.06 -24.55 1.94
N THR A 46 12.96 -24.82 3.24
CA THR A 46 11.72 -25.34 3.85
C THR A 46 10.56 -24.35 3.69
N ARG A 47 9.42 -24.81 3.16
CA ARG A 47 8.18 -24.02 3.09
C ARG A 47 7.37 -24.25 4.36
N GLN A 48 7.15 -23.17 5.11
CA GLN A 48 6.53 -23.27 6.42
C GLN A 48 5.02 -23.48 6.27
N ASP A 49 4.49 -24.40 7.05
CA ASP A 49 3.05 -24.45 7.32
C ASP A 49 2.70 -23.29 8.25
N ASN A 50 1.83 -22.40 7.78
CA ASN A 50 1.43 -21.21 8.52
C ASN A 50 0.38 -21.51 9.61
N VAL A 51 -0.12 -22.74 9.70
CA VAL A 51 -1.18 -23.17 10.63
C VAL A 51 -0.61 -23.99 11.78
N HIS A 52 0.03 -25.13 11.47
CA HIS A 52 0.62 -26.03 12.46
C HIS A 52 2.12 -26.28 12.19
N SER A 53 2.51 -27.52 11.89
CA SER A 53 3.91 -27.93 11.74
C SER A 53 4.14 -28.86 10.54
N ASN A 54 3.24 -28.86 9.56
CA ASN A 54 3.37 -29.66 8.34
C ASN A 54 4.33 -29.02 7.33
N ASN A 55 5.54 -28.69 7.77
CA ASN A 55 6.53 -28.03 6.94
C ASN A 55 6.98 -28.91 5.77
N LEU A 56 7.16 -28.29 4.60
CA LEU A 56 7.51 -28.95 3.35
C LEU A 56 9.01 -28.80 3.06
N TYR A 57 9.67 -29.91 2.71
CA TYR A 57 11.11 -29.98 2.48
C TYR A 57 11.46 -30.21 1.00
N GLU A 58 12.49 -29.53 0.51
CA GLU A 58 12.91 -29.58 -0.89
C GLU A 58 13.58 -30.91 -1.26
N MET A 59 13.25 -31.44 -2.43
CA MET A 59 13.82 -32.64 -3.02
C MET A 59 14.09 -32.42 -4.51
N GLY A 60 15.08 -33.12 -5.07
CA GLY A 60 15.43 -32.99 -6.50
C GLY A 60 16.11 -31.68 -6.90
N GLY A 61 16.53 -30.87 -5.92
CA GLY A 61 17.15 -29.56 -6.10
C GLY A 61 16.44 -28.46 -5.31
N GLN A 62 16.94 -27.23 -5.38
CA GLN A 62 16.29 -26.08 -4.75
C GLN A 62 15.00 -25.72 -5.48
N VAL A 63 13.92 -25.49 -4.74
CA VAL A 63 12.68 -24.92 -5.27
C VAL A 63 12.73 -23.43 -4.99
N LEU A 64 12.89 -22.62 -6.03
CA LEU A 64 13.04 -21.17 -5.87
C LEU A 64 11.68 -20.49 -5.70
N SER A 65 11.69 -19.30 -5.12
CA SER A 65 10.53 -18.41 -5.18
C SER A 65 10.38 -17.76 -6.56
N SER A 66 9.15 -17.48 -6.95
CA SER A 66 8.78 -16.63 -8.09
C SER A 66 7.61 -15.74 -7.69
N ILE A 67 7.23 -14.79 -8.56
CA ILE A 67 6.01 -14.03 -8.35
C ILE A 67 4.83 -15.00 -8.34
N GLY A 68 4.10 -14.98 -7.22
CA GLY A 68 2.93 -15.81 -7.00
C GLY A 68 1.66 -15.15 -7.51
N LYS A 69 0.56 -15.88 -7.33
CA LYS A 69 -0.78 -15.30 -7.42
C LYS A 69 -1.03 -14.32 -6.28
N VAL A 70 -0.63 -14.68 -5.07
CA VAL A 70 -0.68 -13.87 -3.86
C VAL A 70 0.76 -13.79 -3.33
N SER A 71 1.35 -12.59 -3.33
CA SER A 71 2.76 -12.41 -2.92
C SER A 71 3.74 -13.27 -3.76
N SER A 72 4.27 -14.38 -3.22
CA SER A 72 5.27 -15.23 -3.88
C SER A 72 4.80 -16.69 -3.97
N ALA A 73 5.23 -17.39 -5.01
CA ALA A 73 4.94 -18.80 -5.26
C ALA A 73 6.20 -19.64 -5.23
N ALA A 74 6.03 -20.94 -4.98
CA ALA A 74 7.06 -21.92 -5.26
C ALA A 74 7.16 -22.16 -6.78
N PHE A 75 8.37 -22.03 -7.32
CA PHE A 75 8.69 -22.31 -8.72
C PHE A 75 9.39 -23.65 -8.87
N PHE A 76 8.74 -24.56 -9.58
CA PHE A 76 9.21 -25.90 -9.88
C PHE A 76 9.80 -25.94 -11.29
N SER A 77 11.01 -26.46 -11.43
CA SER A 77 11.77 -26.48 -12.68
C SER A 77 11.46 -27.69 -13.57
N GLY A 78 10.56 -28.57 -13.14
CA GLY A 78 10.37 -29.90 -13.74
C GLY A 78 11.36 -30.96 -13.25
N SER A 79 12.20 -30.64 -12.26
CA SER A 79 13.17 -31.58 -11.67
C SER A 79 13.12 -31.64 -10.14
N ASN A 80 12.55 -30.62 -9.50
CA ASN A 80 12.50 -30.42 -8.05
C ASN A 80 11.05 -30.47 -7.55
N TYR A 81 10.87 -30.71 -6.26
CA TYR A 81 9.56 -30.79 -5.61
C TYR A 81 9.67 -30.62 -4.10
N PHE A 82 8.53 -30.52 -3.42
CA PHE A 82 8.48 -30.59 -1.95
C PHE A 82 7.91 -31.90 -1.46
N THR A 83 8.37 -32.34 -0.30
CA THR A 83 7.79 -33.48 0.42
C THR A 83 7.73 -33.25 1.93
N ILE A 84 6.80 -33.93 2.58
CA ILE A 84 6.84 -34.24 4.00
C ILE A 84 6.53 -35.74 4.17
N ASN A 85 7.17 -36.36 5.15
CA ASN A 85 6.89 -37.75 5.49
C ASN A 85 5.41 -37.94 5.84
N ASP A 86 4.94 -39.18 5.63
CA ASP A 86 3.62 -39.61 6.05
C ASP A 86 3.30 -39.17 7.50
N ASN A 87 2.08 -38.65 7.68
CA ASN A 87 1.55 -38.21 8.96
C ASN A 87 0.01 -38.19 8.92
N GLU A 88 -0.59 -38.43 10.09
CA GLU A 88 -2.05 -38.55 10.23
C GLU A 88 -2.80 -37.27 9.87
N GLU A 89 -2.19 -36.09 10.06
CA GLU A 89 -2.84 -34.80 9.81
C GLU A 89 -3.14 -34.59 8.32
N LEU A 90 -2.30 -35.11 7.43
CA LEU A 90 -2.48 -35.05 5.98
C LEU A 90 -3.03 -36.35 5.36
N SER A 91 -3.14 -37.46 6.09
CA SER A 91 -3.75 -38.70 5.56
C SER A 91 -5.26 -38.63 5.48
N ALA A 92 -5.87 -38.83 4.32
CA ALA A 92 -7.31 -38.65 4.16
C ALA A 92 -8.10 -39.59 5.08
N GLY A 93 -7.85 -40.90 4.99
CA GLY A 93 -8.48 -41.92 5.82
C GLY A 93 -9.94 -42.21 5.47
N LYS A 94 -10.43 -43.36 5.94
CA LYS A 94 -11.77 -43.85 5.61
C LYS A 94 -12.85 -42.98 6.26
N ASN A 95 -13.88 -42.60 5.48
CA ASN A 95 -15.05 -41.81 5.92
C ASN A 95 -14.71 -40.44 6.54
N LYS A 96 -13.67 -39.76 6.03
CA LYS A 96 -13.31 -38.42 6.47
C LYS A 96 -13.55 -37.41 5.34
N ASP A 97 -14.06 -36.25 5.70
CA ASP A 97 -14.18 -35.11 4.80
C ASP A 97 -12.85 -34.37 4.71
N PHE A 98 -12.50 -33.90 3.52
CA PHE A 98 -11.40 -32.96 3.36
C PHE A 98 -11.55 -32.11 2.11
N THR A 99 -10.93 -30.93 2.16
CA THR A 99 -10.80 -30.01 1.02
C THR A 99 -9.33 -29.65 0.83
N ILE A 100 -8.87 -29.62 -0.42
CA ILE A 100 -7.57 -29.08 -0.82
C ILE A 100 -7.82 -27.95 -1.81
N ALA A 101 -7.22 -26.79 -1.58
CA ALA A 101 -7.36 -25.65 -2.46
C ALA A 101 -6.05 -24.91 -2.64
N GLY A 102 -5.74 -24.45 -3.85
CA GLY A 102 -4.57 -23.63 -4.08
C GLY A 102 -4.52 -23.07 -5.50
N TRP A 103 -3.52 -22.25 -5.76
CA TRP A 103 -3.26 -21.69 -7.09
C TRP A 103 -2.16 -22.45 -7.78
N VAL A 104 -2.33 -22.69 -9.08
CA VAL A 104 -1.33 -23.33 -9.94
C VAL A 104 -1.20 -22.59 -11.27
N ASN A 105 0.02 -22.50 -11.77
CA ASN A 105 0.36 -21.97 -13.08
C ASN A 105 1.35 -22.94 -13.74
N LEU A 106 1.02 -23.44 -14.92
CA LEU A 106 1.85 -24.43 -15.61
C LEU A 106 2.62 -23.73 -16.74
N ASP A 107 3.94 -23.85 -16.79
CA ASP A 107 4.74 -23.25 -17.87
C ASP A 107 4.41 -23.90 -19.22
N GLU A 108 3.99 -25.16 -19.19
CA GLU A 108 3.59 -25.98 -20.34
C GLU A 108 2.40 -26.88 -20.00
N THR A 109 1.59 -27.22 -20.99
CA THR A 109 0.36 -28.02 -20.83
C THR A 109 0.38 -29.29 -21.70
N ILE A 110 1.58 -29.76 -22.06
CA ILE A 110 1.80 -30.92 -22.95
C ILE A 110 1.98 -32.24 -22.21
N SER A 111 2.25 -32.20 -20.91
CA SER A 111 2.62 -33.38 -20.10
C SER A 111 1.77 -33.45 -18.82
N THR A 112 1.68 -34.63 -18.22
CA THR A 112 1.01 -34.80 -16.93
C THR A 112 1.88 -34.23 -15.82
N GLN A 113 1.34 -33.33 -15.00
CA GLN A 113 2.08 -32.59 -13.97
C GLN A 113 1.33 -32.55 -12.64
N ALA A 114 2.02 -32.92 -11.57
CA ALA A 114 1.50 -33.04 -10.22
C ALA A 114 1.42 -31.68 -9.50
N MET A 115 0.23 -31.23 -9.10
CA MET A 115 0.12 -30.08 -8.19
C MET A 115 0.40 -30.54 -6.75
N VAL A 116 -0.39 -31.50 -6.25
CA VAL A 116 -0.28 -32.02 -4.89
C VAL A 116 -0.76 -33.48 -4.85
N LEU A 117 0.01 -34.38 -4.24
CA LEU A 117 -0.30 -35.81 -4.16
C LEU A 117 0.15 -36.43 -2.84
N LYS A 118 -0.62 -37.41 -2.38
CA LYS A 118 -0.21 -38.42 -1.40
C LYS A 118 -0.42 -39.79 -2.04
N PHE A 119 0.51 -40.17 -2.91
CA PHE A 119 0.30 -41.22 -3.89
C PHE A 119 1.61 -41.88 -4.34
N ASN A 120 1.75 -43.18 -4.09
CA ASN A 120 2.79 -44.01 -4.68
C ASN A 120 2.19 -45.23 -5.39
N SER A 121 2.24 -45.21 -6.72
CA SER A 121 1.66 -46.27 -7.56
C SER A 121 2.46 -47.57 -7.57
N GLU A 122 3.75 -47.49 -7.29
CA GLU A 122 4.69 -48.63 -7.33
C GLU A 122 4.63 -49.44 -6.03
N GLN A 123 4.28 -48.78 -4.92
CA GLN A 123 4.17 -49.39 -3.59
C GLN A 123 2.72 -49.67 -3.17
N ASN A 124 1.75 -49.44 -4.06
CA ASN A 124 0.33 -49.53 -3.75
C ASN A 124 -0.08 -48.67 -2.53
N GLN A 125 0.45 -47.45 -2.46
CA GLN A 125 0.15 -46.45 -1.42
C GLN A 125 -0.50 -45.22 -2.05
N ARG A 126 -1.63 -45.43 -2.73
CA ARG A 126 -2.41 -44.37 -3.37
C ARG A 126 -3.48 -43.86 -2.40
N GLU A 127 -3.51 -42.56 -2.10
CA GLU A 127 -4.64 -41.96 -1.38
C GLU A 127 -5.39 -40.97 -2.26
N TYR A 128 -4.80 -39.81 -2.48
CA TYR A 128 -5.42 -38.69 -3.18
C TYR A 128 -4.39 -37.88 -3.98
N GLY A 129 -4.89 -37.10 -4.94
CA GLY A 129 -4.04 -36.16 -5.67
C GLY A 129 -4.80 -35.25 -6.60
N ILE A 130 -4.25 -34.06 -6.81
CA ILE A 130 -4.65 -33.09 -7.83
C ILE A 130 -3.49 -32.94 -8.82
N PHE A 131 -3.76 -33.16 -10.10
CA PHE A 131 -2.75 -33.05 -11.15
C PHE A 131 -3.37 -32.58 -12.47
N TYR A 132 -2.56 -32.00 -13.34
CA TYR A 132 -2.95 -31.69 -14.71
C TYR A 132 -2.66 -32.88 -15.63
N SER A 133 -3.57 -33.20 -16.54
CA SER A 133 -3.39 -34.22 -17.58
C SER A 133 -3.14 -33.56 -18.94
N GLY A 134 -1.95 -33.77 -19.51
CA GLY A 134 -1.64 -33.30 -20.87
C GLY A 134 -2.48 -33.96 -21.98
N ASN A 135 -3.10 -35.11 -21.72
CA ASN A 135 -3.97 -35.80 -22.68
C ASN A 135 -5.41 -35.27 -22.64
N GLU A 136 -5.93 -35.00 -21.44
CA GLU A 136 -7.31 -34.55 -21.26
C GLU A 136 -7.43 -33.01 -21.29
N HIS A 137 -6.31 -32.31 -21.16
CA HIS A 137 -6.23 -30.85 -21.06
C HIS A 137 -6.97 -30.23 -19.86
N HIS A 138 -7.20 -31.02 -18.81
CA HIS A 138 -7.92 -30.63 -17.60
C HIS A 138 -7.12 -30.94 -16.32
N PHE A 139 -7.50 -30.30 -15.22
CA PHE A 139 -7.12 -30.75 -13.89
C PHE A 139 -7.94 -31.98 -13.49
N ILE A 140 -7.29 -32.91 -12.81
CA ILE A 140 -7.83 -34.19 -12.38
C ILE A 140 -7.75 -34.26 -10.85
N PHE A 141 -8.86 -34.55 -10.20
CA PHE A 141 -8.89 -35.03 -8.82
C PHE A 141 -8.95 -36.55 -8.82
N SER A 142 -8.04 -37.20 -8.09
CA SER A 142 -7.93 -38.65 -8.04
C SER A 142 -8.02 -39.14 -6.61
N LEU A 143 -8.84 -40.16 -6.35
CA LEU A 143 -8.97 -40.83 -5.05
C LEU A 143 -8.82 -42.34 -5.20
N SER A 144 -8.27 -43.00 -4.19
CA SER A 144 -8.16 -44.46 -4.12
C SER A 144 -8.76 -44.98 -2.82
N SER A 145 -9.52 -46.07 -2.90
CA SER A 145 -10.16 -46.71 -1.74
C SER A 145 -9.38 -47.92 -1.22
N ASP A 146 -8.38 -48.39 -1.97
CA ASP A 146 -7.66 -49.64 -1.71
C ASP A 146 -6.13 -49.52 -1.83
N GLY A 147 -5.59 -48.33 -2.14
CA GLY A 147 -4.16 -48.11 -2.39
C GLY A 147 -3.68 -48.58 -3.76
N VAL A 148 -4.49 -49.29 -4.53
CA VAL A 148 -4.11 -49.93 -5.81
C VAL A 148 -4.79 -49.25 -6.99
N HIS A 149 -6.10 -49.08 -6.95
CA HIS A 149 -6.91 -48.52 -8.03
C HIS A 149 -7.35 -47.11 -7.67
N ASN A 150 -7.42 -46.21 -8.65
CA ASN A 150 -7.89 -44.85 -8.43
C ASN A 150 -9.09 -44.49 -9.33
N THR A 151 -10.04 -43.79 -8.73
CA THR A 151 -11.12 -43.09 -9.42
C THR A 151 -10.66 -41.68 -9.73
N LYS A 152 -10.92 -41.20 -10.95
CA LYS A 152 -10.50 -39.88 -11.43
C LYS A 152 -11.73 -39.05 -11.81
N LEU A 153 -11.69 -37.77 -11.47
CA LEU A 153 -12.67 -36.78 -11.86
C LEU A 153 -11.96 -35.62 -12.57
N GLU A 154 -12.37 -35.36 -13.81
CA GLU A 154 -11.88 -34.25 -14.63
C GLU A 154 -12.66 -32.97 -14.35
N SER A 155 -11.97 -31.82 -14.35
CA SER A 155 -12.58 -30.49 -14.30
C SER A 155 -13.16 -30.05 -15.66
N LYS A 156 -14.01 -30.87 -16.30
CA LYS A 156 -14.51 -30.61 -17.67
C LYS A 156 -15.24 -29.28 -17.80
N SER A 157 -15.93 -28.86 -16.74
CA SER A 157 -16.72 -27.64 -16.76
C SER A 157 -15.87 -26.36 -16.82
N SER A 158 -14.55 -26.44 -16.57
CA SER A 158 -13.65 -25.29 -16.68
C SER A 158 -13.15 -24.99 -18.09
N GLY A 159 -13.35 -25.92 -19.03
CA GLY A 159 -12.66 -25.90 -20.32
C GLY A 159 -11.16 -26.22 -20.19
N GLN A 160 -10.46 -26.13 -21.32
CA GLN A 160 -9.04 -26.47 -21.42
C GLN A 160 -8.14 -25.53 -20.61
N VAL A 161 -7.05 -26.07 -20.08
CA VAL A 161 -6.03 -25.34 -19.32
C VAL A 161 -4.97 -24.78 -20.26
N ASP A 162 -4.76 -23.46 -20.20
CA ASP A 162 -3.73 -22.76 -20.96
C ASP A 162 -2.41 -22.67 -20.18
N PRO A 163 -1.26 -22.75 -20.86
CA PRO A 163 0.03 -22.54 -20.22
C PRO A 163 0.17 -21.09 -19.77
N ASN A 164 1.05 -20.85 -18.79
CA ASN A 164 1.37 -19.55 -18.19
C ASN A 164 0.17 -18.82 -17.57
N THR A 165 -0.95 -19.51 -17.34
CA THR A 165 -2.17 -18.95 -16.77
C THR A 165 -2.38 -19.47 -15.34
N TRP A 166 -2.75 -18.57 -14.43
CA TRP A 166 -3.07 -18.94 -13.05
C TRP A 166 -4.49 -19.48 -12.94
N TYR A 167 -4.61 -20.69 -12.38
CA TYR A 167 -5.87 -21.32 -12.04
C TYR A 167 -5.95 -21.55 -10.54
N TYR A 168 -7.07 -21.17 -9.93
CA TYR A 168 -7.41 -21.60 -8.59
C TYR A 168 -8.08 -22.96 -8.70
N VAL A 169 -7.53 -23.99 -8.06
CA VAL A 169 -8.09 -25.35 -8.11
C VAL A 169 -8.46 -25.74 -6.69
N VAL A 170 -9.71 -26.12 -6.50
CA VAL A 170 -10.23 -26.64 -5.23
C VAL A 170 -10.91 -27.98 -5.47
N ALA A 171 -10.53 -28.99 -4.70
CA ALA A 171 -11.11 -30.32 -4.76
C ALA A 171 -11.42 -30.85 -3.36
N TRP A 172 -12.51 -31.59 -3.21
CA TRP A 172 -12.93 -32.12 -1.92
C TRP A 172 -13.61 -33.47 -2.02
N HIS A 173 -13.45 -34.26 -0.96
CA HIS A 173 -14.20 -35.47 -0.69
C HIS A 173 -15.25 -35.17 0.38
N ASP A 174 -16.51 -35.48 0.06
CA ASP A 174 -17.64 -35.38 0.98
C ASP A 174 -18.10 -36.81 1.31
N SER A 175 -17.75 -37.27 2.50
CA SER A 175 -18.07 -38.60 3.01
C SER A 175 -19.52 -38.76 3.45
N VAL A 176 -20.23 -37.65 3.70
CA VAL A 176 -21.65 -37.64 4.05
C VAL A 176 -22.48 -37.80 2.78
N SER A 177 -22.19 -36.98 1.76
CA SER A 177 -22.87 -37.03 0.46
C SER A 177 -22.34 -38.14 -0.46
N ASN A 178 -21.24 -38.81 -0.09
CA ASN A 178 -20.54 -39.81 -0.89
C ASN A 178 -20.14 -39.29 -2.28
N THR A 179 -19.45 -38.14 -2.32
CA THR A 179 -19.00 -37.52 -3.58
C THR A 179 -17.54 -37.11 -3.54
N MET A 180 -16.93 -37.13 -4.73
CA MET A 180 -15.68 -36.42 -5.01
C MET A 180 -15.99 -35.24 -5.93
N ASN A 181 -15.34 -34.11 -5.69
CA ASN A 181 -15.69 -32.85 -6.35
C ASN A 181 -14.44 -32.07 -6.71
N ILE A 182 -14.47 -31.36 -7.84
CA ILE A 182 -13.43 -30.43 -8.25
C ILE A 182 -14.06 -29.18 -8.85
N GLN A 183 -13.46 -28.03 -8.58
CA GLN A 183 -13.85 -26.73 -9.11
C GLN A 183 -12.59 -25.95 -9.47
N VAL A 184 -12.65 -25.27 -10.61
CA VAL A 184 -11.58 -24.38 -11.08
C VAL A 184 -12.11 -22.94 -11.10
N ASN A 185 -11.34 -22.02 -10.53
CA ASN A 185 -11.73 -20.64 -10.26
C ASN A 185 -13.07 -20.59 -9.49
N ASN A 186 -13.93 -19.62 -9.78
CA ASN A 186 -15.30 -19.59 -9.27
C ASN A 186 -16.30 -20.19 -10.27
N GLY A 187 -15.84 -21.15 -11.09
CA GLY A 187 -16.64 -21.81 -12.13
C GLY A 187 -17.60 -22.88 -11.58
N PRO A 188 -18.29 -23.62 -12.47
CA PRO A 188 -19.15 -24.74 -12.06
C PRO A 188 -18.36 -25.84 -11.33
N VAL A 189 -19.04 -26.57 -10.44
CA VAL A 189 -18.48 -27.72 -9.74
C VAL A 189 -18.70 -28.98 -10.59
N ASP A 190 -17.63 -29.69 -10.88
CA ASP A 190 -17.70 -31.06 -11.39
C ASP A 190 -17.77 -32.02 -10.19
N SER A 191 -18.71 -32.97 -10.22
CA SER A 191 -18.98 -33.89 -9.11
C SER A 191 -19.26 -35.30 -9.62
N SER A 192 -18.84 -36.31 -8.87
CA SER A 192 -19.13 -37.73 -9.14
C SER A 192 -19.34 -38.50 -7.84
N THR A 193 -20.13 -39.58 -7.92
CA THR A 193 -20.35 -40.50 -6.80
C THR A 193 -19.05 -41.20 -6.41
N TYR A 194 -18.75 -41.23 -5.12
CA TYR A 194 -17.61 -41.92 -4.56
C TYR A 194 -17.93 -42.45 -3.15
N THR A 195 -18.12 -43.76 -3.04
CA THR A 195 -18.63 -44.42 -1.81
C THR A 195 -17.58 -45.29 -1.10
N GLY A 196 -16.39 -45.47 -1.68
CA GLY A 196 -15.38 -46.40 -1.17
C GLY A 196 -14.64 -45.90 0.07
N GLY A 197 -14.77 -44.61 0.40
CA GLY A 197 -13.86 -43.92 1.31
C GLY A 197 -12.45 -43.81 0.72
N VAL A 198 -11.56 -43.07 1.38
CA VAL A 198 -10.19 -42.90 0.92
C VAL A 198 -9.26 -43.80 1.74
N TYR A 199 -8.37 -44.50 1.04
CA TYR A 199 -7.34 -45.33 1.64
C TYR A 199 -6.39 -44.48 2.51
N ASP A 200 -5.94 -45.04 3.62
CA ASP A 200 -4.92 -44.45 4.50
C ASP A 200 -3.62 -45.20 4.24
N GLY A 201 -2.73 -44.56 3.50
CA GLY A 201 -1.50 -45.12 2.97
C GLY A 201 -0.27 -44.38 3.46
N THR A 202 0.86 -45.08 3.44
CA THR A 202 2.11 -44.60 4.03
C THR A 202 2.98 -43.81 3.06
N SER A 203 2.42 -43.34 1.93
CA SER A 203 3.18 -42.51 0.99
C SER A 203 3.40 -41.12 1.58
N ASN A 204 4.54 -40.53 1.28
CA ASN A 204 4.79 -39.12 1.58
C ASN A 204 3.76 -38.22 0.88
N PHE A 205 3.45 -37.10 1.53
CA PHE A 205 2.76 -35.99 0.88
C PHE A 205 3.78 -35.21 0.05
N SER A 206 3.42 -34.83 -1.16
CA SER A 206 4.29 -34.11 -2.08
C SER A 206 3.55 -32.99 -2.81
N VAL A 207 4.24 -31.87 -3.03
CA VAL A 207 3.80 -30.76 -3.88
C VAL A 207 4.77 -30.69 -5.06
N GLY A 208 4.24 -30.71 -6.28
CA GLY A 208 5.06 -30.65 -7.50
C GLY A 208 5.57 -32.00 -8.02
N ALA A 209 5.19 -33.14 -7.43
CA ALA A 209 5.69 -34.45 -7.84
C ALA A 209 4.69 -35.61 -7.71
N TRP A 210 4.83 -36.60 -8.59
CA TRP A 210 4.16 -37.89 -8.52
C TRP A 210 5.15 -38.96 -8.01
N ASN A 211 4.67 -39.97 -7.24
CA ASN A 211 5.48 -41.11 -6.77
C ASN A 211 6.78 -40.65 -6.08
N ASN A 212 6.70 -39.64 -5.22
CA ASN A 212 7.86 -39.08 -4.51
C ASN A 212 9.00 -38.66 -5.46
N GLY A 213 8.63 -38.04 -6.60
CA GLY A 213 9.59 -37.45 -7.54
C GLY A 213 10.00 -38.31 -8.73
N SER A 214 9.51 -39.55 -8.85
CA SER A 214 9.91 -40.43 -9.96
C SER A 214 9.24 -40.10 -11.30
N LYS A 215 8.13 -39.35 -11.30
CA LYS A 215 7.44 -38.90 -12.52
C LYS A 215 6.53 -37.70 -12.26
N GLY A 216 5.94 -37.18 -13.33
CA GLY A 216 4.90 -36.14 -13.27
C GLY A 216 5.35 -34.86 -12.55
N LEU A 217 6.64 -34.52 -12.64
CA LEU A 217 7.21 -33.35 -11.99
C LEU A 217 6.62 -32.07 -12.58
N LEU A 218 6.22 -31.15 -11.71
CA LEU A 218 5.62 -29.90 -12.13
C LEU A 218 6.70 -28.96 -12.67
N LYS A 219 6.37 -28.30 -13.78
CA LYS A 219 7.15 -27.21 -14.35
C LYS A 219 6.27 -25.98 -14.43
N GLY A 220 6.47 -25.07 -13.49
CA GLY A 220 5.52 -23.99 -13.23
C GLY A 220 5.52 -23.59 -11.77
N LYS A 221 4.37 -23.12 -11.27
CA LYS A 221 4.25 -22.46 -9.97
C LYS A 221 3.05 -22.98 -9.18
N VAL A 222 3.22 -23.10 -7.87
CA VAL A 222 2.13 -23.36 -6.91
C VAL A 222 2.15 -22.29 -5.82
N ASP A 223 0.97 -21.82 -5.44
CA ASP A 223 0.79 -20.73 -4.48
C ASP A 223 -0.45 -20.94 -3.58
N ALA A 224 -0.42 -20.40 -2.36
CA ALA A 224 -1.51 -20.37 -1.39
C ALA A 224 -2.28 -21.70 -1.27
N LEU A 225 -1.55 -22.78 -0.98
CA LEU A 225 -2.09 -24.14 -0.89
C LEU A 225 -2.57 -24.43 0.53
N GLY A 226 -3.84 -24.78 0.69
CA GLY A 226 -4.45 -25.17 1.96
C GLY A 226 -5.04 -26.56 1.95
N PHE A 227 -5.09 -27.17 3.14
CA PHE A 227 -5.75 -28.46 3.42
C PHE A 227 -6.69 -28.30 4.63
N TRP A 228 -7.95 -28.70 4.47
CA TRP A 228 -8.98 -28.65 5.52
C TRP A 228 -9.56 -30.03 5.80
N ARG A 229 -9.96 -30.29 7.05
CA ARG A 229 -10.69 -31.50 7.51
C ARG A 229 -12.20 -31.29 7.54
N ARG A 230 -12.71 -30.66 6.49
CA ARG A 230 -14.13 -30.45 6.24
C ARG A 230 -14.36 -30.08 4.77
N VAL A 231 -15.62 -30.15 4.36
CA VAL A 231 -16.08 -29.55 3.10
C VAL A 231 -16.20 -28.04 3.29
N LEU A 232 -15.53 -27.26 2.43
CA LEU A 232 -15.75 -25.81 2.37
C LEU A 232 -17.07 -25.50 1.66
N SER A 233 -17.84 -24.54 2.17
CA SER A 233 -19.06 -24.04 1.52
C SER A 233 -18.77 -23.32 0.20
N SER A 234 -19.79 -23.10 -0.64
CA SER A 234 -19.65 -22.32 -1.89
C SER A 234 -19.12 -20.92 -1.63
N GLU A 235 -19.57 -20.29 -0.55
CA GLU A 235 -19.19 -18.93 -0.17
C GLU A 235 -17.73 -18.88 0.27
N GLU A 236 -17.28 -19.85 1.07
CA GLU A 236 -15.88 -19.98 1.49
C GLU A 236 -14.92 -20.20 0.32
N ARG A 237 -15.28 -21.08 -0.63
CA ARG A 237 -14.50 -21.28 -1.85
C ARG A 237 -14.45 -20.01 -2.70
N SER A 238 -15.56 -19.29 -2.82
CA SER A 238 -15.60 -17.99 -3.50
C SER A 238 -14.75 -16.93 -2.80
N VAL A 239 -14.69 -16.93 -1.46
CA VAL A 239 -13.85 -16.02 -0.68
C VAL A 239 -12.37 -16.32 -0.88
N LEU A 240 -11.96 -17.60 -0.91
CA LEU A 240 -10.58 -17.99 -1.19
C LEU A 240 -10.14 -17.60 -2.61
N TYR A 241 -11.03 -17.70 -3.59
CA TYR A 241 -10.79 -17.23 -4.96
C TYR A 241 -10.66 -15.69 -5.03
N LYS A 242 -11.46 -14.96 -4.25
CA LYS A 242 -11.45 -13.49 -4.12
C LYS A 242 -11.48 -12.77 -5.47
N SER A 243 -12.44 -13.09 -6.34
CA SER A 243 -12.57 -12.52 -7.69
C SER A 243 -11.28 -12.61 -8.52
N GLY A 244 -10.50 -13.68 -8.31
CA GLY A 244 -9.26 -13.91 -9.03
C GLY A 244 -8.04 -13.19 -8.45
N ALA A 245 -8.15 -12.55 -7.28
CA ALA A 245 -7.02 -11.98 -6.56
C ALA A 245 -6.34 -13.00 -5.62
N GLY A 246 -7.06 -14.04 -5.19
CA GLY A 246 -6.61 -14.99 -4.17
C GLY A 246 -6.66 -14.40 -2.76
N LEU A 247 -6.90 -15.27 -1.78
CA LEU A 247 -6.81 -14.97 -0.36
C LEU A 247 -5.88 -16.02 0.29
N GLU A 248 -4.83 -15.56 0.95
CA GLU A 248 -3.90 -16.43 1.71
C GLU A 248 -4.18 -16.37 3.22
N TYR A 249 -3.62 -17.34 3.96
CA TYR A 249 -3.66 -17.33 5.41
C TYR A 249 -2.65 -16.29 5.97
N PRO A 250 -2.97 -15.53 7.03
CA PRO A 250 -4.18 -15.60 7.84
C PRO A 250 -5.40 -14.91 7.19
N PHE A 251 -6.55 -15.59 7.21
CA PHE A 251 -7.80 -15.07 6.64
C PHE A 251 -8.38 -13.94 7.51
N THR A 252 -8.11 -12.69 7.17
CA THR A 252 -8.53 -11.50 7.95
C THR A 252 -9.83 -10.90 7.41
N VAL A 253 -10.86 -10.76 8.25
CA VAL A 253 -12.18 -10.27 7.85
C VAL A 253 -12.17 -8.76 7.58
N ALA A 254 -12.45 -8.34 6.34
CA ALA A 254 -12.73 -6.94 6.02
C ALA A 254 -14.23 -6.65 6.28
N ASN A 255 -14.57 -5.83 7.28
CA ASN A 255 -15.97 -5.48 7.54
C ASN A 255 -16.33 -4.13 6.92
N SER A 256 -17.21 -4.17 5.91
CA SER A 256 -18.01 -3.06 5.43
C SER A 256 -19.06 -2.67 6.47
N ILE A 257 -19.29 -1.36 6.58
CA ILE A 257 -20.16 -0.71 7.55
C ILE A 257 -21.54 -0.50 6.90
N LEU A 258 -22.62 -0.95 7.53
CA LEU A 258 -23.97 -0.43 7.29
C LEU A 258 -24.73 -0.48 8.63
N ASP A 259 -24.77 0.69 9.27
CA ASP A 259 -25.60 0.99 10.43
C ASP A 259 -27.08 0.93 10.07
N THR A 260 -27.89 0.34 10.96
CA THR A 260 -29.15 0.97 11.41
C THR A 260 -29.35 0.72 12.91
N PRO A 261 -29.84 1.70 13.69
CA PRO A 261 -29.82 1.66 15.15
C PRO A 261 -31.13 1.15 15.81
N THR A 262 -30.96 0.34 16.87
CA THR A 262 -31.74 0.19 18.14
C THR A 262 -33.24 -0.22 18.11
N PRO A 263 -33.81 -0.91 19.16
CA PRO A 263 -33.60 -0.65 20.59
C PRO A 263 -33.53 -1.84 21.58
N ILE A 264 -33.08 -1.46 22.78
CA ILE A 264 -32.85 -2.21 24.03
C ILE A 264 -34.18 -2.64 24.69
N VAL A 265 -34.20 -3.81 25.33
CA VAL A 265 -35.13 -4.15 26.42
C VAL A 265 -34.33 -4.77 27.59
N PRO A 266 -34.56 -4.39 28.87
CA PRO A 266 -33.81 -4.91 30.02
C PRO A 266 -34.31 -6.28 30.51
N GLN A 267 -33.41 -6.99 31.21
CA GLN A 267 -33.59 -8.32 31.81
C GLN A 267 -34.69 -8.42 32.89
N PRO A 268 -34.95 -9.65 33.38
CA PRO A 268 -34.60 -9.87 34.78
C PRO A 268 -33.86 -11.18 35.12
N ILE A 269 -33.08 -11.03 36.18
CA ILE A 269 -32.27 -11.95 36.98
C ILE A 269 -33.13 -13.03 37.65
N ILE A 270 -32.64 -14.28 37.72
CA ILE A 270 -32.97 -15.21 38.82
C ILE A 270 -31.71 -15.93 39.31
N THR A 271 -31.67 -16.00 40.63
CA THR A 271 -30.64 -16.35 41.62
C THR A 271 -30.40 -17.85 41.84
N SER A 272 -29.13 -18.15 42.16
CA SER A 272 -28.57 -19.14 43.11
C SER A 272 -29.37 -20.35 43.59
N THR A 273 -28.70 -21.51 43.68
CA THR A 273 -28.55 -22.25 44.95
C THR A 273 -27.31 -23.17 44.95
N SER A 274 -26.48 -22.98 45.97
CA SER A 274 -25.38 -23.82 46.46
C SER A 274 -25.86 -24.91 47.43
N SER A 275 -25.12 -26.04 47.55
CA SER A 275 -24.88 -26.73 48.85
C SER A 275 -23.91 -27.92 48.67
N LEU A 276 -22.69 -27.85 49.25
CA LEU A 276 -22.22 -28.41 50.55
C LEU A 276 -21.90 -29.93 50.51
N ASN A 277 -20.63 -30.34 50.57
CA ASN A 277 -19.75 -30.57 51.75
C ASN A 277 -20.08 -31.83 52.57
N ILE A 278 -19.19 -32.84 52.56
CA ILE A 278 -18.94 -33.79 53.67
C ILE A 278 -17.44 -34.13 53.72
N SER A 279 -16.95 -34.38 54.94
CA SER A 279 -15.64 -34.07 55.50
C SER A 279 -14.85 -35.29 56.04
N THR A 280 -13.50 -35.28 55.87
CA THR A 280 -12.37 -35.66 56.80
C THR A 280 -12.34 -37.05 57.51
N PRO A 281 -11.17 -37.66 57.90
CA PRO A 281 -10.00 -37.01 58.54
C PRO A 281 -8.55 -37.53 58.32
N THR A 282 -7.63 -36.57 58.49
CA THR A 282 -6.21 -36.51 58.96
C THR A 282 -5.32 -37.75 59.20
N VAL A 283 -4.07 -37.68 58.71
CA VAL A 283 -2.81 -37.89 59.48
C VAL A 283 -1.73 -36.91 58.99
N SER A 284 -1.00 -36.32 59.94
CA SER A 284 -0.02 -35.22 59.86
C SER A 284 1.42 -35.67 59.61
N VAL A 285 2.17 -34.93 58.78
CA VAL A 285 3.60 -34.65 58.96
C VAL A 285 3.88 -33.22 58.49
N ASP A 286 4.30 -32.35 59.41
CA ASP A 286 4.93 -31.06 59.13
C ASP A 286 6.43 -31.22 59.29
N SER A 287 7.19 -30.87 58.26
CA SER A 287 8.50 -30.23 58.41
C SER A 287 8.96 -29.64 57.08
N SER A 288 8.42 -28.45 56.77
CA SER A 288 9.24 -27.29 56.41
C SER A 288 10.38 -27.48 55.37
N LYS A 289 10.12 -28.03 54.17
CA LYS A 289 11.06 -27.92 53.03
C LYS A 289 10.49 -27.67 51.63
N ASP A 290 9.18 -27.52 51.45
CA ASP A 290 8.59 -27.27 50.12
C ASP A 290 7.72 -26.01 50.08
N LYS A 291 8.28 -24.85 50.47
CA LYS A 291 7.66 -23.53 50.21
C LYS A 291 8.37 -22.77 49.10
N GLU A 292 8.68 -23.45 48.00
CA GLU A 292 9.04 -22.81 46.73
C GLU A 292 8.47 -23.59 45.52
N GLU A 293 7.30 -24.23 45.67
CA GLU A 293 6.58 -24.82 44.54
C GLU A 293 5.65 -23.81 43.84
N ASN A 294 5.81 -23.71 42.52
CA ASN A 294 4.87 -23.17 41.52
C ASN A 294 4.57 -21.65 41.54
N LYS A 295 5.58 -20.81 41.30
CA LYS A 295 5.35 -19.57 40.54
C LYS A 295 5.03 -19.96 39.09
N LYS A 296 3.74 -20.12 38.76
CA LYS A 296 3.32 -20.17 37.36
C LYS A 296 3.87 -18.93 36.65
N ASN A 297 4.75 -19.12 35.66
CA ASN A 297 5.30 -18.04 34.84
C ASN A 297 4.20 -17.48 33.94
N TYR A 298 3.33 -16.64 34.49
CA TYR A 298 2.33 -15.90 33.74
C TYR A 298 3.00 -14.73 33.01
N SER A 299 2.71 -14.57 31.74
CA SER A 299 3.21 -13.45 30.95
C SER A 299 2.27 -13.13 29.79
N ILE A 300 2.36 -11.91 29.27
CA ILE A 300 1.72 -11.51 28.04
C ILE A 300 2.71 -10.63 27.25
N THR A 301 2.71 -10.74 25.92
CA THR A 301 3.58 -9.96 25.04
C THR A 301 2.84 -9.59 23.77
N ILE A 302 2.83 -8.30 23.46
CA ILE A 302 2.27 -7.72 22.24
C ILE A 302 3.30 -7.86 21.12
N ASN A 303 2.95 -8.61 20.07
CA ASN A 303 3.75 -8.74 18.85
C ASN A 303 3.39 -7.65 17.82
N SER A 304 2.11 -7.30 17.74
CA SER A 304 1.58 -6.21 16.92
C SER A 304 0.48 -5.48 17.72
N PRO A 305 0.41 -4.14 17.68
CA PRO A 305 1.30 -3.24 16.96
C PRO A 305 2.69 -3.12 17.59
N ARG A 306 3.66 -2.60 16.83
CA ARG A 306 4.98 -2.20 17.32
C ARG A 306 4.95 -0.76 17.85
N THR A 307 5.85 -0.41 18.77
CA THR A 307 6.04 0.99 19.21
C THR A 307 6.22 1.89 17.98
N PHE A 308 5.65 3.10 18.00
CA PHE A 308 5.59 4.04 16.86
C PHE A 308 4.74 3.63 15.66
N GLN A 309 4.03 2.50 15.71
CA GLN A 309 3.14 2.13 14.62
C GLN A 309 1.95 3.08 14.52
N VAL A 310 1.74 3.61 13.32
CA VAL A 310 0.59 4.47 12.99
C VAL A 310 -0.40 3.69 12.14
N PHE A 311 -1.68 3.82 12.46
CA PHE A 311 -2.80 3.32 11.67
C PHE A 311 -3.47 4.48 10.94
N GLN A 312 -3.66 4.33 9.63
CA GLN A 312 -4.27 5.35 8.77
C GLN A 312 -5.72 5.61 9.19
N ARG A 313 -6.00 6.84 9.65
CA ARG A 313 -7.36 7.27 9.99
C ARG A 313 -8.24 7.38 8.75
N ASN A 314 -9.53 7.11 8.93
CA ASN A 314 -10.58 7.37 7.96
C ASN A 314 -11.07 8.84 8.01
N GLU A 315 -12.04 9.19 7.17
CA GLU A 315 -12.64 10.53 7.08
C GLU A 315 -13.29 11.02 8.37
N ASN A 316 -13.69 10.09 9.26
CA ASN A 316 -14.27 10.39 10.56
C ASN A 316 -13.21 10.55 11.68
N ASN A 317 -11.92 10.61 11.32
CA ASN A 317 -10.79 10.70 12.26
C ASN A 317 -10.73 9.50 13.22
N ARG A 318 -10.90 8.30 12.65
CA ARG A 318 -10.90 7.03 13.38
C ARG A 318 -10.12 5.95 12.65
N ALA A 319 -9.56 4.99 13.37
CA ALA A 319 -9.12 3.71 12.81
C ALA A 319 -9.20 2.60 13.86
N ASP A 320 -9.16 1.36 13.39
CA ASP A 320 -9.05 0.17 14.22
C ASP A 320 -7.58 -0.09 14.55
N ILE A 321 -7.29 -0.54 15.78
CA ILE A 321 -5.98 -1.04 16.16
C ILE A 321 -6.05 -2.57 16.18
N ILE A 322 -5.32 -3.20 15.27
CA ILE A 322 -5.19 -4.66 15.19
C ILE A 322 -4.09 -5.09 16.16
N ILE A 323 -4.43 -5.99 17.09
CA ILE A 323 -3.56 -6.39 18.19
C ILE A 323 -3.36 -7.90 18.14
N SER A 324 -2.11 -8.36 18.23
CA SER A 324 -1.80 -9.78 18.36
C SER A 324 -0.59 -9.99 19.25
N GLY A 325 -0.50 -11.18 19.86
CA GLY A 325 0.56 -11.48 20.79
C GLY A 325 0.57 -12.92 21.28
N LYS A 326 1.42 -13.15 22.28
CA LYS A 326 1.57 -14.43 22.97
C LYS A 326 1.37 -14.24 24.47
N TYR A 327 0.97 -15.31 25.15
CA TYR A 327 0.82 -15.31 26.60
C TYR A 327 1.14 -16.68 27.19
N LEU A 328 1.58 -16.69 28.45
CA LEU A 328 1.66 -17.89 29.28
C LEU A 328 0.65 -17.73 30.41
N GLY A 329 -0.19 -18.74 30.63
CA GLY A 329 -1.25 -18.69 31.63
C GLY A 329 -2.58 -19.27 31.22
N SER A 330 -3.62 -18.90 31.97
CA SER A 330 -5.01 -19.31 31.74
C SER A 330 -5.95 -18.13 32.00
N PRO A 331 -5.80 -17.01 31.27
CA PRO A 331 -6.67 -15.86 31.44
C PRO A 331 -8.11 -16.19 31.05
N SER A 332 -9.07 -15.66 31.80
CA SER A 332 -10.48 -15.71 31.45
C SER A 332 -10.75 -14.93 30.15
N GLU A 333 -10.09 -13.79 29.98
CA GLU A 333 -10.18 -12.91 28.81
C GLU A 333 -8.94 -12.02 28.72
N ILE A 334 -8.63 -11.51 27.52
CA ILE A 334 -7.62 -10.48 27.29
C ILE A 334 -8.31 -9.18 26.86
N GLU A 335 -7.94 -8.09 27.52
CA GLU A 335 -8.48 -6.75 27.28
C GLU A 335 -7.39 -5.81 26.80
N ALA A 336 -7.78 -4.78 26.04
CA ALA A 336 -6.90 -3.70 25.62
C ALA A 336 -7.48 -2.31 25.91
N SER A 337 -6.57 -1.35 26.13
CA SER A 337 -6.86 0.07 26.32
C SER A 337 -5.86 0.90 25.51
N PHE A 338 -6.35 1.95 24.87
CA PHE A 338 -5.52 2.88 24.11
C PHE A 338 -5.73 4.31 24.62
N GLN A 339 -4.65 5.07 24.78
CA GLN A 339 -4.67 6.45 25.28
C GLN A 339 -5.38 6.62 26.65
N GLY A 340 -5.40 5.57 27.48
CA GLY A 340 -6.05 5.62 28.79
C GLY A 340 -7.58 5.52 28.75
N GLU A 341 -8.16 5.25 27.58
CA GLU A 341 -9.58 4.91 27.47
C GLU A 341 -9.89 3.60 28.23
N PRO A 342 -11.15 3.35 28.61
CA PRO A 342 -11.53 2.13 29.32
C PRO A 342 -11.09 0.86 28.59
N TYR A 343 -10.69 -0.16 29.36
CA TYR A 343 -10.35 -1.47 28.82
C TYR A 343 -11.55 -2.09 28.11
N THR A 344 -11.29 -2.67 26.95
CA THR A 344 -12.28 -3.37 26.13
C THR A 344 -11.80 -4.78 25.85
N SER A 345 -12.74 -5.73 25.91
CA SER A 345 -12.55 -7.12 25.45
C SER A 345 -11.99 -7.18 24.04
N ILE A 346 -10.83 -7.83 23.88
CA ILE A 346 -10.27 -8.12 22.56
C ILE A 346 -10.18 -9.63 22.28
N ASP A 347 -10.13 -10.47 23.31
CA ASP A 347 -10.18 -11.93 23.19
C ASP A 347 -10.90 -12.54 24.41
N LYS A 348 -12.13 -13.04 24.21
CA LYS A 348 -13.01 -13.54 25.28
C LYS A 348 -12.72 -14.97 25.72
N SER A 349 -11.92 -15.71 24.97
CA SER A 349 -11.63 -17.12 25.26
C SER A 349 -10.26 -17.48 24.70
N PRO A 350 -9.20 -16.80 25.16
CA PRO A 350 -7.84 -16.99 24.65
C PRO A 350 -7.39 -18.43 24.90
N SER A 351 -6.83 -19.06 23.87
CA SER A 351 -6.36 -20.45 23.93
C SER A 351 -5.04 -20.63 23.16
N GLY A 352 -4.32 -21.71 23.46
CA GLY A 352 -3.07 -22.05 22.76
C GLY A 352 -1.90 -21.07 22.98
N GLY A 353 -1.95 -20.23 24.01
CA GLY A 353 -0.87 -19.30 24.36
C GLY A 353 -0.68 -18.15 23.36
N LYS A 354 -1.67 -17.89 22.51
CA LYS A 354 -1.69 -16.80 21.53
C LYS A 354 -3.00 -16.03 21.66
N PHE A 355 -2.96 -14.74 21.37
CA PHE A 355 -4.17 -13.92 21.34
C PHE A 355 -4.15 -13.01 20.11
N SER A 356 -5.34 -12.68 19.62
CA SER A 356 -5.54 -11.72 18.54
C SER A 356 -6.89 -11.03 18.73
N GLY A 357 -6.94 -9.73 18.50
CA GLY A 357 -8.16 -8.95 18.63
C GLY A 357 -8.03 -7.56 18.05
N ILE A 358 -9.14 -6.81 18.07
CA ILE A 358 -9.22 -5.50 17.46
C ILE A 358 -9.81 -4.51 18.46
N LEU A 359 -9.06 -3.45 18.75
CA LEU A 359 -9.60 -2.29 19.44
C LEU A 359 -10.19 -1.35 18.39
N LYS A 360 -11.52 -1.42 18.22
CA LYS A 360 -12.22 -0.79 17.10
C LYS A 360 -12.43 0.71 17.28
N ASN A 361 -12.51 1.43 16.18
CA ASN A 361 -12.99 2.80 16.09
C ASN A 361 -12.30 3.78 17.06
N GLN A 362 -10.97 3.68 17.16
CA GLN A 362 -10.16 4.51 18.05
C GLN A 362 -10.01 5.91 17.48
N ARG A 363 -10.03 6.92 18.36
CA ARG A 363 -9.92 8.33 17.99
C ARG A 363 -8.51 8.68 17.53
N VAL A 364 -8.43 9.62 16.60
CA VAL A 364 -7.16 10.29 16.23
C VAL A 364 -6.38 10.73 17.47
N GLY A 365 -5.08 10.47 17.47
CA GLY A 365 -4.18 10.74 18.60
C GLY A 365 -3.08 9.71 18.71
N GLN A 366 -2.12 9.96 19.61
CA GLN A 366 -0.99 9.07 19.86
C GLN A 366 -0.83 8.81 21.35
N GLY A 367 -0.52 7.57 21.72
CA GLY A 367 -0.28 7.23 23.12
C GLY A 367 0.10 5.78 23.34
N ILE A 368 -0.09 5.33 24.57
CA ILE A 368 0.22 3.97 25.00
C ILE A 368 -0.96 3.05 24.69
N LEU A 369 -0.69 1.93 24.04
CA LEU A 369 -1.56 0.77 24.00
C LEU A 369 -1.17 -0.18 25.13
N LYS A 370 -2.13 -0.58 25.96
CA LYS A 370 -1.96 -1.54 27.04
C LYS A 370 -2.81 -2.77 26.78
N VAL A 371 -2.25 -3.96 27.01
CA VAL A 371 -2.96 -5.24 26.92
C VAL A 371 -2.71 -6.03 28.19
N ARG A 372 -3.76 -6.64 28.77
CA ARG A 372 -3.67 -7.37 30.03
C ARG A 372 -4.65 -8.54 30.10
N PHE A 373 -4.44 -9.43 31.06
CA PHE A 373 -5.46 -10.39 31.47
C PHE A 373 -6.57 -9.69 32.25
N SER A 374 -7.83 -10.06 32.02
CA SER A 374 -8.99 -9.46 32.70
C SER A 374 -9.09 -9.86 34.18
N ASP A 375 -8.63 -11.06 34.53
CA ASP A 375 -8.70 -11.66 35.86
C ASP A 375 -7.38 -11.54 36.65
N GLN A 376 -6.28 -11.18 35.98
CA GLN A 376 -4.95 -10.98 36.60
C GLN A 376 -4.27 -9.70 36.07
N LEU A 377 -4.76 -8.55 36.52
CA LEU A 377 -4.40 -7.22 35.97
C LEU A 377 -2.89 -6.88 36.00
N SER A 378 -2.11 -7.50 36.89
CA SER A 378 -0.66 -7.33 36.95
C SER A 378 0.07 -7.94 35.76
N ILE A 379 -0.55 -8.88 35.04
CA ILE A 379 -0.01 -9.47 33.82
C ILE A 379 -0.43 -8.61 32.64
N ASN A 380 0.47 -7.71 32.24
CA ASN A 380 0.23 -6.75 31.18
C ASN A 380 1.51 -6.50 30.36
N ASP A 381 1.32 -6.05 29.12
CA ASP A 381 2.36 -5.49 28.26
C ASP A 381 1.84 -4.19 27.65
N GLU A 382 2.75 -3.33 27.24
CA GLU A 382 2.42 -2.06 26.62
C GLU A 382 3.30 -1.76 25.41
N LYS A 383 2.76 -0.93 24.51
CA LYS A 383 3.47 -0.39 23.36
C LYS A 383 3.23 1.11 23.30
N GLY A 384 4.32 1.88 23.28
CA GLY A 384 4.28 3.33 23.30
C GLY A 384 4.13 3.94 21.90
N ASN A 385 3.71 5.20 21.86
CA ASN A 385 3.62 6.00 20.63
C ASN A 385 2.79 5.35 19.50
N ILE A 386 1.81 4.52 19.84
CA ILE A 386 0.84 4.02 18.86
C ILE A 386 0.00 5.20 18.39
N GLY A 387 -0.12 5.39 17.07
CA GLY A 387 -0.82 6.52 16.48
C GLY A 387 -2.05 6.10 15.68
N ILE A 388 -3.13 6.87 15.80
CA ILE A 388 -4.20 6.93 14.81
C ILE A 388 -4.00 8.25 14.07
N GLY A 389 -3.54 8.18 12.82
CA GLY A 389 -2.95 9.33 12.13
C GLY A 389 -2.97 9.22 10.60
N ASP A 390 -2.14 10.02 9.94
CA ASP A 390 -1.99 9.97 8.48
C ASP A 390 -0.61 9.41 8.10
N ILE A 391 -0.61 8.47 7.15
CA ILE A 391 0.59 7.79 6.63
C ILE A 391 0.85 8.29 5.22
N PHE A 392 2.07 8.76 4.95
CA PHE A 392 2.49 9.24 3.64
C PHE A 392 3.64 8.40 3.09
N VAL A 393 3.53 8.02 1.82
CA VAL A 393 4.61 7.34 1.11
C VAL A 393 5.51 8.38 0.47
N ILE A 394 6.82 8.26 0.62
CA ILE A 394 7.82 9.08 -0.08
C ILE A 394 8.34 8.27 -1.26
N ALA A 395 8.04 8.72 -2.48
CA ALA A 395 8.42 8.05 -3.71
C ALA A 395 9.09 9.03 -4.70
N GLY A 396 9.82 8.48 -5.66
CA GLY A 396 10.57 9.24 -6.65
C GLY A 396 12.08 9.03 -6.54
N GLN A 397 12.88 10.08 -6.66
CA GLN A 397 14.34 9.94 -6.77
C GLN A 397 15.13 10.64 -5.67
N SER A 398 16.37 11.04 -5.94
CA SER A 398 17.34 11.52 -4.95
C SER A 398 16.87 12.73 -4.14
N ASN A 399 16.17 13.67 -4.76
CA ASN A 399 15.55 14.81 -4.07
C ASN A 399 14.36 14.39 -3.19
N ALA A 400 13.75 13.23 -3.44
CA ALA A 400 12.76 12.63 -2.55
C ALA A 400 13.40 11.85 -1.41
N SER A 401 14.45 11.05 -1.66
CA SER A 401 15.15 10.31 -0.59
C SER A 401 15.94 11.22 0.36
N GLY A 402 16.49 12.34 -0.14
CA GLY A 402 17.28 13.31 0.62
C GLY A 402 18.76 13.37 0.19
N ARG A 403 19.29 14.58 0.04
CA ARG A 403 20.71 14.89 -0.27
C ARG A 403 21.22 16.11 0.51
N GLY A 404 20.51 16.48 1.57
CA GLY A 404 20.89 17.56 2.50
C GLY A 404 22.27 17.35 3.09
N GLU A 405 23.03 18.43 3.23
CA GLU A 405 24.34 18.42 3.89
C GLU A 405 24.21 18.14 5.39
N HIS A 406 23.07 18.51 6.00
CA HIS A 406 22.77 18.24 7.41
C HIS A 406 21.45 17.52 7.57
N ASN A 407 21.41 16.61 8.55
CA ASN A 407 20.19 15.95 9.00
C ASN A 407 19.24 16.98 9.63
N GLN A 408 17.98 16.94 9.22
CA GLN A 408 16.94 17.82 9.73
C GLN A 408 16.22 17.17 10.91
N ILE A 409 15.63 17.99 11.79
CA ILE A 409 14.89 17.53 12.95
C ILE A 409 13.42 17.91 12.84
N ASN A 410 12.55 17.10 13.43
CA ASN A 410 11.15 17.45 13.62
C ASN A 410 10.92 17.93 15.06
N THR A 411 10.03 18.90 15.25
CA THR A 411 9.69 19.43 16.58
C THR A 411 8.19 19.51 16.78
N SER A 412 7.68 18.88 17.83
CA SER A 412 6.29 19.04 18.25
C SER A 412 6.14 18.85 19.75
N SER A 413 5.19 19.58 20.33
CA SER A 413 4.84 19.46 21.74
C SER A 413 3.80 18.37 22.03
N ASN A 414 3.16 17.81 21.00
CA ASN A 414 1.99 16.93 21.19
C ASN A 414 2.30 15.48 20.83
N PHE A 415 2.91 15.26 19.66
CA PHE A 415 3.11 13.93 19.07
C PHE A 415 4.51 13.80 18.49
N LYS A 416 5.00 12.57 18.43
CA LYS A 416 6.24 12.20 17.73
C LYS A 416 5.89 11.73 16.32
N ALA A 417 6.61 12.23 15.33
CA ALA A 417 6.52 11.68 13.98
C ALA A 417 7.10 10.26 13.93
N SER A 418 6.55 9.42 13.06
CA SER A 418 6.95 8.03 12.91
C SER A 418 7.48 7.75 11.51
N ILE A 419 8.26 6.69 11.39
CA ILE A 419 8.71 6.16 10.11
C ILE A 419 8.55 4.64 10.11
N PHE A 420 8.07 4.10 9.01
CA PHE A 420 8.23 2.68 8.70
C PHE A 420 9.44 2.55 7.78
N GLY A 421 10.60 2.28 8.36
CA GLY A 421 11.88 2.36 7.66
C GLY A 421 12.07 1.30 6.57
N ASN A 422 13.12 1.46 5.75
CA ASN A 422 13.51 0.49 4.73
C ASN A 422 13.81 -0.92 5.27
N ASP A 423 14.03 -1.04 6.59
CA ASP A 423 14.22 -2.26 7.38
C ASP A 423 12.91 -2.89 7.88
N ASP A 424 11.76 -2.39 7.42
CA ASP A 424 10.41 -2.79 7.82
C ASP A 424 10.12 -2.66 9.32
N LYS A 425 10.77 -1.68 9.98
CA LYS A 425 10.56 -1.40 11.40
C LYS A 425 9.93 -0.03 11.59
N TRP A 426 8.93 0.01 12.46
CA TRP A 426 8.36 1.24 13.00
C TRP A 426 9.32 1.89 14.00
N LYS A 427 9.65 3.16 13.77
CA LYS A 427 10.59 3.96 14.57
C LYS A 427 10.09 5.39 14.71
N GLU A 428 10.68 6.14 15.64
CA GLU A 428 10.59 7.60 15.62
C GLU A 428 11.21 8.12 14.31
N LEU A 429 10.65 9.18 13.73
CA LEU A 429 11.20 9.78 12.53
C LEU A 429 12.55 10.44 12.82
N GLU A 430 13.59 9.91 12.21
CA GLU A 430 14.94 10.47 12.16
C GLU A 430 15.36 10.74 10.71
N ASP A 431 16.40 11.54 10.53
CA ASP A 431 16.98 11.88 9.23
C ASP A 431 18.43 11.35 9.21
N PRO A 432 18.92 10.73 8.11
CA PRO A 432 18.28 10.55 6.81
C PRO A 432 17.00 9.69 6.88
N THR A 433 15.94 10.16 6.24
CA THR A 433 14.67 9.41 6.21
C THR A 433 14.69 8.17 5.32
N ASP A 434 15.66 8.08 4.41
CA ASP A 434 15.89 6.90 3.58
C ASP A 434 17.23 6.27 4.01
N SER A 435 17.31 4.95 4.08
CA SER A 435 18.49 4.24 4.55
C SER A 435 18.65 2.90 3.85
N ASP A 436 19.89 2.57 3.51
CA ASP A 436 20.28 1.28 2.95
C ASP A 436 20.63 0.22 4.02
N ILE A 437 20.66 0.60 5.30
CA ILE A 437 20.95 -0.28 6.43
C ILE A 437 19.77 -1.22 6.65
N ASP A 438 20.05 -2.53 6.70
CA ASP A 438 19.06 -3.62 6.88
C ASP A 438 17.89 -3.57 5.88
N GLN A 439 18.07 -2.92 4.73
CA GLN A 439 16.99 -2.70 3.78
C GLN A 439 16.47 -4.01 3.20
N VAL A 440 15.16 -4.23 3.35
CA VAL A 440 14.46 -5.45 2.90
C VAL A 440 14.47 -5.55 1.36
N ASP A 441 14.08 -4.47 0.67
CA ASP A 441 14.04 -4.46 -0.80
C ASP A 441 15.28 -3.77 -1.38
N LEU A 442 16.27 -4.55 -1.81
CA LEU A 442 17.52 -4.01 -2.37
C LEU A 442 17.33 -3.17 -3.65
N VAL A 443 16.19 -3.25 -4.32
CA VAL A 443 15.92 -2.48 -5.56
C VAL A 443 15.88 -0.98 -5.33
N SER A 444 15.36 -0.54 -4.18
CA SER A 444 15.28 0.87 -3.80
C SER A 444 16.43 1.28 -2.88
N ARG A 445 17.53 0.51 -2.84
CA ARG A 445 18.68 0.84 -1.99
C ARG A 445 19.31 2.15 -2.43
N ASP A 446 19.38 3.12 -1.52
CA ASP A 446 19.94 4.43 -1.80
C ASP A 446 20.75 4.96 -0.61
N THR A 447 21.78 5.74 -0.91
CA THR A 447 22.51 6.49 0.12
C THR A 447 21.92 7.89 0.19
N ALA A 448 21.25 8.20 1.30
CA ALA A 448 20.58 9.49 1.51
C ALA A 448 21.32 10.36 2.53
N GLY A 449 21.14 11.68 2.38
CA GLY A 449 21.50 12.68 3.38
C GLY A 449 20.25 13.32 3.98
N GLY A 450 20.37 14.55 4.43
CA GLY A 450 19.24 15.28 5.00
C GLY A 450 18.07 15.47 4.04
N SER A 451 16.86 15.60 4.57
CA SER A 451 15.63 15.66 3.78
C SER A 451 14.62 16.68 4.31
N ALA A 452 13.63 17.02 3.49
CA ALA A 452 12.58 17.98 3.87
C ALA A 452 11.50 17.36 4.78
N TRP A 453 11.46 16.04 4.93
CA TRP A 453 10.34 15.33 5.57
C TRP A 453 10.25 15.52 7.09
N PRO A 454 11.36 15.58 7.86
CA PRO A 454 11.30 15.95 9.28
C PRO A 454 10.75 17.36 9.50
N ILE A 455 11.12 18.31 8.65
CA ILE A 455 10.58 19.68 8.70
C ILE A 455 9.09 19.66 8.35
N LEU A 456 8.69 18.92 7.30
CA LEU A 456 7.28 18.74 6.94
C LEU A 456 6.46 18.15 8.09
N ALA A 457 7.03 17.18 8.81
CA ALA A 457 6.40 16.59 9.99
C ALA A 457 6.11 17.64 11.07
N THR A 458 7.01 18.59 11.29
CA THR A 458 6.82 19.73 12.22
C THR A 458 5.57 20.54 11.85
N TYR A 459 5.43 20.92 10.58
CA TYR A 459 4.24 21.64 10.12
C TYR A 459 2.95 20.84 10.34
N PHE A 460 2.99 19.57 9.98
CA PHE A 460 1.85 18.67 10.08
C PHE A 460 1.40 18.49 11.54
N LEU A 461 2.30 18.07 12.42
CA LEU A 461 2.01 17.77 13.82
C LEU A 461 1.50 19.01 14.55
N ASN A 462 2.08 20.17 14.25
CA ASN A 462 1.73 21.41 14.94
C ASN A 462 0.44 22.05 14.40
N SER A 463 0.16 21.93 13.10
CA SER A 463 -1.04 22.49 12.48
C SER A 463 -2.26 21.60 12.66
N GLN A 464 -2.14 20.30 12.41
CA GLN A 464 -3.30 19.40 12.38
C GLN A 464 -3.59 18.77 13.73
N LYS A 465 -2.58 18.68 14.62
CA LYS A 465 -2.69 17.89 15.85
C LYS A 465 -3.12 16.46 15.53
N VAL A 466 -2.43 15.86 14.56
CA VAL A 466 -2.65 14.49 14.09
C VAL A 466 -1.27 13.81 13.99
N PRO A 467 -1.10 12.57 14.49
CA PRO A 467 0.13 11.81 14.29
C PRO A 467 0.42 11.60 12.81
N VAL A 468 1.70 11.64 12.43
CA VAL A 468 2.11 11.45 11.03
C VAL A 468 3.18 10.37 10.93
N ALA A 469 3.07 9.55 9.91
CA ALA A 469 4.08 8.57 9.54
C ALA A 469 4.55 8.74 8.10
N PHE A 470 5.82 8.44 7.86
CA PHE A 470 6.39 8.37 6.52
C PHE A 470 6.86 6.95 6.17
N VAL A 471 6.76 6.61 4.89
CA VAL A 471 7.22 5.34 4.32
C VAL A 471 8.18 5.64 3.16
N PRO A 472 9.51 5.63 3.37
CA PRO A 472 10.49 5.85 2.31
C PRO A 472 10.46 4.72 1.29
N THR A 473 10.42 5.07 0.00
CA THR A 473 10.46 4.13 -1.13
C THR A 473 11.32 4.65 -2.29
N ALA A 474 11.79 5.90 -2.20
CA ALA A 474 12.50 6.60 -3.24
C ALA A 474 13.82 5.91 -3.63
N LYS A 475 14.31 6.20 -4.83
CA LYS A 475 15.59 5.70 -5.30
C LYS A 475 16.26 6.71 -6.22
N GLY A 476 17.44 7.20 -5.81
CA GLY A 476 18.27 8.10 -6.60
C GLY A 476 18.55 7.60 -8.02
N ALA A 477 18.64 8.56 -8.96
CA ALA A 477 18.91 8.34 -10.38
C ALA A 477 17.92 7.40 -11.10
N THR A 478 16.62 7.50 -10.77
CA THR A 478 15.57 6.71 -11.43
C THR A 478 14.69 7.57 -12.32
N SER A 479 14.37 7.04 -13.49
CA SER A 479 13.43 7.58 -14.48
C SER A 479 11.99 7.17 -14.17
N ILE A 480 11.01 7.89 -14.70
CA ILE A 480 9.59 7.52 -14.58
C ILE A 480 9.29 6.13 -15.17
N ASN A 481 10.10 5.66 -16.14
CA ASN A 481 9.97 4.32 -16.71
C ASN A 481 10.29 3.22 -15.68
N GLN A 482 11.24 3.46 -14.78
CA GLN A 482 11.61 2.49 -13.73
C GLN A 482 10.56 2.38 -12.62
N TRP A 483 9.65 3.36 -12.54
CA TRP A 483 8.51 3.40 -11.62
C TRP A 483 7.25 2.77 -12.20
N GLN A 484 7.28 2.26 -13.44
CA GLN A 484 6.12 1.58 -14.02
C GLN A 484 5.90 0.22 -13.35
N LYS A 485 4.64 -0.14 -13.08
CA LYS A 485 4.27 -1.41 -12.44
C LYS A 485 4.86 -2.63 -13.14
N ASN A 486 4.89 -2.59 -14.48
CA ASN A 486 5.41 -3.67 -15.32
C ASN A 486 6.87 -3.47 -15.76
N TYR A 487 7.62 -2.56 -15.13
CA TYR A 487 9.02 -2.38 -15.44
C TYR A 487 9.81 -3.66 -15.10
N VAL A 488 10.53 -4.20 -16.08
CA VAL A 488 11.34 -5.42 -15.94
C VAL A 488 12.79 -5.02 -15.78
N ARG A 489 13.45 -5.49 -14.71
CA ARG A 489 14.88 -5.29 -14.48
C ARG A 489 15.67 -6.48 -15.00
N SER A 490 16.88 -6.23 -15.50
CA SER A 490 17.79 -7.30 -15.97
C SER A 490 18.29 -8.23 -14.85
N ALA A 491 18.06 -7.91 -13.58
CA ALA A 491 18.64 -8.60 -12.41
C ALA A 491 17.60 -9.04 -11.36
N GLY A 492 16.33 -9.23 -11.74
CA GLY A 492 15.28 -9.76 -10.85
C GLY A 492 13.90 -9.14 -11.07
N ASN A 493 12.86 -9.77 -10.52
CA ASN A 493 11.46 -9.42 -10.75
C ASN A 493 10.89 -8.31 -9.83
N ILE A 494 11.64 -7.86 -8.81
CA ILE A 494 11.21 -6.75 -7.96
C ILE A 494 11.69 -5.43 -8.57
N ASN A 495 10.75 -4.57 -8.94
CA ASN A 495 10.96 -3.19 -9.38
C ASN A 495 10.57 -2.18 -8.28
N LEU A 496 10.78 -0.88 -8.55
CA LEU A 496 10.52 0.18 -7.58
C LEU A 496 9.04 0.26 -7.20
N TYR A 497 8.14 0.05 -8.16
CA TYR A 497 6.71 0.02 -7.92
C TYR A 497 6.31 -1.14 -6.99
N SER A 498 6.82 -2.36 -7.22
CA SER A 498 6.54 -3.50 -6.35
C SER A 498 7.15 -3.34 -4.95
N SER A 499 8.30 -2.70 -4.83
CA SER A 499 8.91 -2.34 -3.52
C SER A 499 8.02 -1.36 -2.75
N MET A 500 7.55 -0.30 -3.41
CA MET A 500 6.60 0.65 -2.85
C MET A 500 5.29 -0.04 -2.43
N LYS A 501 4.73 -0.90 -3.30
CA LYS A 501 3.52 -1.67 -3.04
C LYS A 501 3.63 -2.51 -1.77
N ARG A 502 4.70 -3.30 -1.67
CA ARG A 502 4.95 -4.16 -0.50
C ARG A 502 5.02 -3.36 0.80
N ARG A 503 5.66 -2.20 0.80
CA ARG A 503 5.73 -1.31 1.98
C ARG A 503 4.39 -0.69 2.34
N ILE A 504 3.57 -0.32 1.35
CA ILE A 504 2.18 0.13 1.58
C ILE A 504 1.35 -1.00 2.22
N GLU A 505 1.48 -2.23 1.74
CA GLU A 505 0.81 -3.40 2.31
C GLU A 505 1.27 -3.67 3.75
N ALA A 506 2.57 -3.56 4.02
CA ALA A 506 3.15 -3.78 5.36
C ALA A 506 2.67 -2.76 6.41
N VAL A 507 2.30 -1.54 6.02
CA VAL A 507 1.72 -0.53 6.92
C VAL A 507 0.19 -0.60 7.01
N GLY A 508 -0.44 -1.63 6.43
CA GLY A 508 -1.88 -1.89 6.51
C GLY A 508 -2.66 -1.63 5.22
N GLY A 509 -1.97 -1.40 4.09
CA GLY A 509 -2.56 -1.31 2.76
C GLY A 509 -3.27 0.01 2.43
N ASN A 510 -3.50 0.87 3.43
CA ASN A 510 -4.14 2.17 3.28
C ASN A 510 -3.21 3.29 3.72
N VAL A 511 -2.95 4.25 2.84
CA VAL A 511 -2.12 5.43 3.11
C VAL A 511 -2.84 6.68 2.64
N LYS A 512 -2.52 7.83 3.22
CA LYS A 512 -3.17 9.11 2.92
C LYS A 512 -2.87 9.60 1.52
N ALA A 513 -1.60 9.54 1.11
CA ALA A 513 -1.14 9.93 -0.21
C ALA A 513 0.28 9.39 -0.50
N ILE A 514 0.62 9.35 -1.79
CA ILE A 514 1.99 9.18 -2.26
C ILE A 514 2.57 10.56 -2.60
N LEU A 515 3.66 10.94 -1.94
CA LEU A 515 4.43 12.16 -2.22
C LEU A 515 5.50 11.80 -3.25
N PHE A 516 5.31 12.23 -4.49
CA PHE A 516 6.15 11.85 -5.62
C PHE A 516 7.00 13.02 -6.10
N LEU A 517 8.33 12.90 -6.02
CA LEU A 517 9.28 13.89 -6.55
C LEU A 517 10.33 13.21 -7.42
N GLN A 518 10.14 13.34 -8.73
CA GLN A 518 10.93 12.68 -9.76
C GLN A 518 10.83 13.44 -11.07
N GLY A 519 11.88 13.38 -11.89
CA GLY A 519 11.86 13.83 -13.27
C GLY A 519 13.23 14.27 -13.78
N GLU A 520 14.20 14.50 -12.89
CA GLU A 520 15.51 15.02 -13.24
C GLU A 520 16.28 14.02 -14.14
N ALA A 521 16.14 12.71 -13.90
CA ALA A 521 16.75 11.69 -14.77
C ALA A 521 16.17 11.71 -16.21
N ASP A 522 14.86 11.94 -16.33
CA ASP A 522 14.17 12.03 -17.62
C ASP A 522 14.54 13.33 -18.36
N ALA A 523 14.71 14.44 -17.62
CA ALA A 523 15.21 15.70 -18.19
C ALA A 523 16.66 15.55 -18.68
N SER A 524 17.54 14.93 -17.90
CA SER A 524 18.94 14.70 -18.30
C SER A 524 19.07 13.81 -19.54
N THR A 525 18.11 12.91 -19.78
CA THR A 525 18.07 12.05 -20.98
C THR A 525 17.29 12.66 -22.15
N GLY A 526 16.68 13.84 -21.98
CA GLY A 526 15.95 14.54 -23.03
C GLY A 526 14.58 13.96 -23.35
N MET A 527 13.91 13.36 -22.36
CA MET A 527 12.55 12.87 -22.53
C MET A 527 11.57 14.01 -22.84
N ASP A 528 10.77 13.83 -23.88
CA ASP A 528 9.77 14.81 -24.28
C ASP A 528 8.54 14.85 -23.36
N THR A 529 7.81 15.96 -23.43
CA THR A 529 6.58 16.21 -22.64
C THR A 529 5.52 15.14 -22.84
N VAL A 530 5.33 14.63 -24.06
CA VAL A 530 4.29 13.64 -24.38
C VAL A 530 4.63 12.30 -23.72
N THR A 531 5.88 11.89 -23.84
CA THR A 531 6.41 10.62 -23.32
C THR A 531 6.41 10.62 -21.79
N TYR A 532 6.94 11.66 -21.14
CA TYR A 532 6.93 11.76 -19.68
C TYR A 532 5.50 11.79 -19.12
N ARG A 533 4.63 12.62 -19.71
CA ARG A 533 3.21 12.73 -19.31
C ARG A 533 2.49 11.39 -19.40
N LYS A 534 2.68 10.64 -20.49
CA LYS A 534 2.06 9.33 -20.69
C LYS A 534 2.48 8.34 -19.59
N GLN A 535 3.77 8.32 -19.24
CA GLN A 535 4.29 7.42 -18.21
C GLN A 535 3.86 7.83 -16.80
N MET A 536 3.77 9.12 -16.51
CA MET A 536 3.26 9.62 -15.24
C MET A 536 1.76 9.32 -15.07
N ILE A 537 0.96 9.46 -16.13
CA ILE A 537 -0.47 9.06 -16.11
C ILE A 537 -0.60 7.56 -15.86
N ARG A 538 0.22 6.72 -16.52
CA ARG A 538 0.21 5.27 -16.31
C ARG A 538 0.58 4.89 -14.88
N PHE A 539 1.63 5.49 -14.33
CA PHE A 539 2.00 5.32 -12.92
C PHE A 539 0.83 5.69 -11.99
N ALA A 540 0.15 6.81 -12.28
CA ALA A 540 -1.01 7.24 -11.50
C ALA A 540 -2.21 6.29 -11.64
N ASP A 541 -2.44 5.71 -12.81
CA ASP A 541 -3.48 4.70 -13.04
C ASP A 541 -3.20 3.41 -12.27
N ASP A 542 -1.96 2.94 -12.28
CA ASP A 542 -1.54 1.78 -11.51
C ASP A 542 -1.74 2.02 -10.01
N VAL A 543 -1.30 3.18 -9.49
CA VAL A 543 -1.50 3.56 -8.07
C VAL A 543 -2.98 3.63 -7.69
N ASN A 544 -3.82 4.21 -8.55
CA ASN A 544 -5.25 4.29 -8.28
C ASN A 544 -5.89 2.90 -8.26
N THR A 545 -5.47 2.03 -9.17
CA THR A 545 -5.98 0.66 -9.28
C THR A 545 -5.60 -0.18 -8.07
N ASP A 546 -4.35 -0.09 -7.61
CA ASP A 546 -3.85 -0.92 -6.52
C ASP A 546 -4.21 -0.39 -5.12
N PHE A 547 -4.30 0.94 -4.95
CA PHE A 547 -4.40 1.55 -3.61
C PHE A 547 -5.53 2.59 -3.46
N ALA A 548 -6.24 2.96 -4.53
CA ALA A 548 -7.20 4.08 -4.53
C ALA A 548 -6.66 5.37 -3.87
N THR A 549 -5.35 5.59 -3.97
CA THR A 549 -4.61 6.60 -3.21
C THR A 549 -4.24 7.79 -4.09
N PRO A 550 -4.39 9.03 -3.60
CA PRO A 550 -3.97 10.22 -4.34
C PRO A 550 -2.44 10.36 -4.39
N ILE A 551 -1.93 10.87 -5.51
CA ILE A 551 -0.54 11.27 -5.67
C ILE A 551 -0.44 12.78 -5.55
N ILE A 552 0.46 13.27 -4.70
CA ILE A 552 0.88 14.67 -4.66
C ILE A 552 2.22 14.74 -5.37
N ALA A 553 2.22 15.25 -6.61
CA ALA A 553 3.39 15.21 -7.50
C ALA A 553 4.11 16.57 -7.54
N GLY A 554 5.35 16.62 -7.09
CA GLY A 554 6.19 17.82 -7.19
C GLY A 554 6.66 18.10 -8.62
N GLN A 555 6.91 19.37 -8.93
CA GLN A 555 7.55 19.79 -10.18
C GLN A 555 9.05 19.99 -9.94
N ILE A 556 9.89 19.43 -10.81
CA ILE A 556 11.36 19.43 -10.61
C ILE A 556 11.95 20.84 -10.53
N GLY A 557 13.02 20.95 -9.75
CA GLY A 557 13.83 22.17 -9.60
C GLY A 557 14.73 22.43 -10.79
N ASP A 558 15.67 23.34 -10.61
CA ASP A 558 16.59 23.75 -11.65
C ASP A 558 17.72 22.74 -11.94
N MET A 559 18.24 22.75 -13.17
CA MET A 559 19.29 21.85 -13.65
C MET A 559 20.24 22.55 -14.65
N PRO A 560 21.14 23.46 -14.22
CA PRO A 560 22.03 24.28 -15.06
C PRO A 560 22.88 23.52 -16.08
N THR A 561 23.18 22.25 -15.81
CA THR A 561 23.97 21.39 -16.71
C THR A 561 23.11 20.63 -17.73
N THR A 562 21.78 20.69 -17.62
CA THR A 562 20.83 20.06 -18.55
C THR A 562 20.26 21.09 -19.50
N ALA A 563 20.05 20.70 -20.77
CA ALA A 563 19.48 21.59 -21.78
C ALA A 563 18.12 22.15 -21.31
N THR A 564 17.96 23.48 -21.40
CA THR A 564 16.75 24.21 -20.96
C THR A 564 15.45 23.55 -21.44
N ASN A 565 15.40 23.19 -22.72
CA ASN A 565 14.22 22.58 -23.32
C ASN A 565 13.84 21.23 -22.66
N ASN A 566 14.81 20.44 -22.21
CA ASN A 566 14.53 19.14 -21.62
C ASN A 566 13.92 19.28 -20.22
N VAL A 567 14.44 20.22 -19.42
CA VAL A 567 13.87 20.57 -18.11
C VAL A 567 12.45 21.10 -18.27
N ASP A 568 12.25 22.00 -19.23
CA ASP A 568 10.95 22.59 -19.55
C ASP A 568 9.92 21.54 -19.97
N GLN A 569 10.34 20.55 -20.77
CA GLN A 569 9.47 19.49 -21.24
C GLN A 569 8.92 18.62 -20.10
N VAL A 570 9.75 18.27 -19.12
CA VAL A 570 9.34 17.50 -17.94
C VAL A 570 8.48 18.34 -17.00
N ARG A 571 8.86 19.59 -16.72
CA ARG A 571 8.06 20.50 -15.88
C ARG A 571 6.66 20.74 -16.45
N GLU A 572 6.58 20.93 -17.77
CA GLU A 572 5.31 21.09 -18.46
C GLU A 572 4.45 19.82 -18.36
N ALA A 573 5.05 18.64 -18.54
CA ALA A 573 4.34 17.38 -18.37
C ALA A 573 3.76 17.22 -16.96
N GLN A 574 4.54 17.52 -15.92
CA GLN A 574 4.09 17.50 -14.52
C GLN A 574 2.89 18.43 -14.30
N ARG A 575 2.98 19.67 -14.80
CA ARG A 575 1.90 20.66 -14.73
C ARG A 575 0.65 20.20 -15.49
N MET A 576 0.81 19.57 -16.65
CA MET A 576 -0.31 19.03 -17.44
C MET A 576 -1.02 17.89 -16.69
N VAL A 577 -0.28 16.97 -16.07
CA VAL A 577 -0.88 15.84 -15.33
C VAL A 577 -1.73 16.34 -14.16
N TRP A 578 -1.29 17.36 -13.41
CA TRP A 578 -2.08 17.97 -12.34
C TRP A 578 -3.46 18.49 -12.80
N ASN A 579 -3.59 18.87 -14.07
CA ASN A 579 -4.84 19.38 -14.62
C ASN A 579 -5.69 18.28 -15.29
N GLN A 580 -5.10 17.13 -15.61
CA GLN A 580 -5.73 16.10 -16.44
C GLN A 580 -6.15 14.85 -15.65
N LYS A 581 -5.45 14.53 -14.57
CA LYS A 581 -5.66 13.28 -13.84
C LYS A 581 -6.27 13.52 -12.46
N SER A 582 -7.45 12.94 -12.22
CA SER A 582 -8.24 13.17 -11.01
C SER A 582 -7.59 12.70 -9.71
N ASN A 583 -6.71 11.69 -9.77
CA ASN A 583 -5.96 11.19 -8.63
C ASN A 583 -4.54 11.76 -8.51
N VAL A 584 -4.17 12.76 -9.32
CA VAL A 584 -2.87 13.45 -9.21
C VAL A 584 -3.10 14.92 -8.90
N PHE A 585 -2.53 15.39 -7.80
CA PHE A 585 -2.62 16.77 -7.34
C PHE A 585 -1.25 17.44 -7.38
N ALA A 586 -1.25 18.76 -7.47
CA ALA A 586 -0.03 19.55 -7.47
C ALA A 586 0.70 19.44 -6.13
N GLY A 587 1.97 19.04 -6.19
CA GLY A 587 2.94 19.18 -5.12
C GLY A 587 3.73 20.49 -5.23
N PRO A 588 4.93 20.55 -4.61
CA PRO A 588 5.74 21.76 -4.64
C PRO A 588 6.19 22.09 -6.05
N THR A 589 6.14 23.38 -6.40
CA THR A 589 6.85 23.95 -7.56
C THR A 589 8.24 24.35 -7.11
N LEU A 590 9.32 24.01 -7.83
CA LEU A 590 10.69 24.12 -7.31
C LEU A 590 11.70 24.84 -8.21
N TYR A 591 11.28 25.39 -9.35
CA TYR A 591 12.19 25.97 -10.35
C TYR A 591 13.01 27.18 -9.85
N ASP A 592 12.59 27.81 -8.74
CA ASP A 592 13.20 28.98 -8.11
C ASP A 592 13.95 28.64 -6.80
N VAL A 593 14.01 27.37 -6.43
CA VAL A 593 14.67 26.94 -5.18
C VAL A 593 16.15 26.70 -5.45
N PRO A 594 17.06 27.27 -4.63
CA PRO A 594 18.49 27.05 -4.80
C PRO A 594 18.88 25.57 -4.72
N ILE A 595 19.76 25.16 -5.63
CA ILE A 595 20.34 23.82 -5.68
C ILE A 595 21.84 23.87 -5.38
N SER A 596 22.45 22.71 -5.18
CA SER A 596 23.89 22.55 -4.99
C SER A 596 24.69 23.15 -6.16
N LEU A 597 25.67 23.97 -5.83
CA LEU A 597 26.65 24.47 -6.80
C LEU A 597 27.69 23.39 -7.19
N LYS A 598 27.73 22.25 -6.48
CA LYS A 598 28.68 21.16 -6.75
C LYS A 598 28.15 20.20 -7.81
N ASP A 599 26.89 19.78 -7.69
CA ASP A 599 26.27 18.79 -8.59
C ASP A 599 25.18 19.35 -9.50
N HIS A 600 24.74 20.59 -9.27
CA HIS A 600 23.76 21.29 -10.10
C HIS A 600 22.40 20.58 -10.24
N VAL A 601 22.01 19.77 -9.25
CA VAL A 601 20.73 19.03 -9.28
C VAL A 601 20.03 18.98 -7.91
N HIS A 602 20.77 18.83 -6.82
CA HIS A 602 20.16 18.49 -5.53
C HIS A 602 19.89 19.69 -4.64
N PHE A 603 18.82 19.61 -3.84
CA PHE A 603 18.56 20.54 -2.73
C PHE A 603 19.36 20.09 -1.51
N VAL A 604 20.42 20.83 -1.19
CA VAL A 604 21.41 20.39 -0.18
C VAL A 604 21.48 21.28 1.06
N SER A 605 21.10 22.56 0.96
CA SER A 605 21.12 23.48 2.10
C SER A 605 19.86 23.36 2.95
N ASP A 606 20.00 23.65 4.25
CA ASP A 606 18.88 23.69 5.19
C ASP A 606 17.78 24.67 4.73
N SER A 607 18.18 25.81 4.14
CA SER A 607 17.24 26.80 3.59
C SER A 607 16.42 26.25 2.42
N SER A 608 17.02 25.49 1.52
CA SER A 608 16.30 24.87 0.40
C SER A 608 15.37 23.77 0.90
N LEU A 609 15.83 22.94 1.85
CA LEU A 609 15.00 21.89 2.45
C LEU A 609 13.80 22.48 3.22
N GLN A 610 13.99 23.60 3.91
CA GLN A 610 12.93 24.36 4.56
C GLN A 610 11.87 24.84 3.56
N ILE A 611 12.28 25.44 2.43
CA ILE A 611 11.36 25.88 1.38
C ILE A 611 10.61 24.68 0.76
N LEU A 612 11.30 23.55 0.53
CA LEU A 612 10.68 22.31 0.06
C LEU A 612 9.59 21.85 1.02
N ALA A 613 9.88 21.79 2.32
CA ALA A 613 8.94 21.36 3.35
C ALA A 613 7.71 22.27 3.44
N GLU A 614 7.91 23.59 3.39
CA GLU A 614 6.82 24.58 3.39
C GLU A 614 5.89 24.41 2.19
N ARG A 615 6.45 24.16 1.00
CA ARG A 615 5.64 23.98 -0.22
C ARG A 615 4.96 22.63 -0.30
N TRP A 616 5.60 21.58 0.21
CA TRP A 616 4.92 20.30 0.45
C TRP A 616 3.75 20.47 1.41
N TRP A 617 3.96 21.20 2.51
CA TRP A 617 2.91 21.48 3.48
C TRP A 617 1.77 22.28 2.84
N ALA A 618 2.06 23.32 2.06
CA ALA A 618 1.04 24.08 1.33
C ALA A 618 0.17 23.19 0.42
N ALA A 619 0.79 22.26 -0.31
CA ALA A 619 0.10 21.30 -1.16
C ALA A 619 -0.81 20.35 -0.36
N LEU A 620 -0.29 19.78 0.74
CA LEU A 620 -1.04 18.88 1.61
C LEU A 620 -2.17 19.59 2.36
N GLU A 621 -1.91 20.78 2.89
CA GLU A 621 -2.88 21.63 3.57
C GLU A 621 -4.05 21.92 2.64
N ALA A 622 -3.77 22.34 1.40
CA ALA A 622 -4.80 22.63 0.40
C ALA A 622 -5.60 21.39 -0.02
N LYS A 623 -4.96 20.22 -0.14
CA LYS A 623 -5.63 19.01 -0.59
C LYS A 623 -6.49 18.35 0.50
N PHE A 624 -6.00 18.30 1.73
CA PHE A 624 -6.58 17.45 2.78
C PHE A 624 -7.07 18.22 4.01
N TYR A 625 -6.59 19.44 4.24
CA TYR A 625 -6.73 20.12 5.54
C TYR A 625 -7.28 21.54 5.42
N GLY A 626 -8.02 21.83 4.35
CA GLY A 626 -8.74 23.11 4.18
C GLY A 626 -7.86 24.31 3.84
N GLY A 627 -6.62 24.09 3.40
CA GLY A 627 -5.73 25.13 2.89
C GLY A 627 -6.28 25.79 1.62
N SER A 628 -5.88 27.03 1.38
CA SER A 628 -6.47 27.85 0.32
C SER A 628 -5.94 27.54 -1.08
N ARG A 629 -4.68 27.10 -1.22
CA ARG A 629 -4.07 26.81 -2.53
C ARG A 629 -2.81 25.94 -2.45
N ALA A 630 -2.66 25.04 -3.41
CA ALA A 630 -1.46 24.22 -3.61
C ALA A 630 -0.48 24.82 -4.64
N ARG A 631 -0.98 25.70 -5.53
CA ARG A 631 -0.24 26.27 -6.66
C ARG A 631 -0.20 27.78 -6.51
N GLY A 632 0.92 28.39 -6.90
CA GLY A 632 1.01 29.85 -6.95
C GLY A 632 0.18 30.47 -8.08
N PRO A 633 0.30 31.79 -8.31
CA PRO A 633 -0.56 32.52 -9.24
C PRO A 633 -0.42 32.01 -10.67
N LYS A 634 -1.54 31.71 -11.33
CA LYS A 634 -1.58 31.19 -12.70
C LYS A 634 -1.91 32.30 -13.68
N ILE A 635 -1.19 32.34 -14.80
CA ILE A 635 -1.52 33.27 -15.89
C ILE A 635 -2.86 32.91 -16.53
N ILE A 636 -3.73 33.91 -16.67
CA ILE A 636 -5.04 33.79 -17.34
C ILE A 636 -5.13 34.65 -18.61
N LYS A 637 -4.26 35.65 -18.75
CA LYS A 637 -4.22 36.51 -19.93
C LYS A 637 -2.81 36.98 -20.22
N LEU A 638 -2.43 36.95 -21.50
CA LEU A 638 -1.18 37.49 -22.01
C LEU A 638 -1.47 38.33 -23.26
N GLN A 639 -1.10 39.62 -23.21
CA GLN A 639 -1.37 40.56 -24.28
C GLN A 639 -0.12 41.32 -24.71
N TYR A 640 0.10 41.50 -26.01
CA TYR A 640 1.23 42.24 -26.57
C TYR A 640 0.78 43.50 -27.31
N ASN A 641 1.26 44.65 -26.86
CA ASN A 641 1.15 45.93 -27.54
C ASN A 641 2.40 46.14 -28.40
N GLN A 642 2.27 45.84 -29.68
CA GLN A 642 3.39 45.88 -30.61
C GLN A 642 3.88 47.31 -30.89
N SER A 643 2.99 48.31 -30.90
CA SER A 643 3.40 49.72 -31.09
C SER A 643 4.28 50.22 -29.95
N GLU A 644 4.05 49.72 -28.74
CA GLU A 644 4.74 50.18 -27.54
C GLU A 644 5.83 49.23 -27.04
N SER A 645 5.95 48.04 -27.65
CA SER A 645 6.86 46.98 -27.21
C SER A 645 6.60 46.53 -25.77
N GLN A 646 5.32 46.40 -25.41
CA GLN A 646 4.87 46.10 -24.04
C GLN A 646 4.04 44.82 -23.98
N ILE A 647 4.36 43.93 -23.04
CA ILE A 647 3.58 42.72 -22.76
C ILE A 647 2.90 42.87 -21.40
N VAL A 648 1.61 42.60 -21.32
CA VAL A 648 0.84 42.60 -20.07
C VAL A 648 0.39 41.18 -19.75
N LEU A 649 0.71 40.74 -18.54
CA LEU A 649 0.30 39.46 -17.98
C LEU A 649 -0.74 39.72 -16.88
N THR A 650 -1.82 38.96 -16.88
CA THR A 650 -2.81 38.96 -15.79
C THR A 650 -2.85 37.57 -15.16
N PHE A 651 -2.79 37.54 -13.83
CA PHE A 651 -2.85 36.33 -13.01
C PHE A 651 -4.24 36.15 -12.40
N ASP A 652 -4.57 34.91 -12.07
CA ASP A 652 -5.81 34.51 -11.41
C ASP A 652 -5.92 34.98 -9.95
N SER A 653 -4.84 35.48 -9.38
CA SER A 653 -4.73 35.84 -7.97
C SER A 653 -3.71 36.96 -7.75
N ASN A 654 -3.81 37.60 -6.59
CA ASN A 654 -2.92 38.69 -6.22
C ASN A 654 -1.49 38.19 -6.01
N LEU A 655 -0.55 38.98 -6.52
CA LEU A 655 0.88 38.83 -6.31
C LEU A 655 1.27 39.58 -5.03
N ALA A 656 2.18 39.01 -4.25
CA ALA A 656 2.85 39.75 -3.19
C ALA A 656 3.62 40.93 -3.80
N SER A 657 3.53 42.09 -3.14
CA SER A 657 4.27 43.28 -3.56
C SER A 657 5.76 43.08 -3.43
N ASN A 658 6.46 43.11 -4.55
CA ASN A 658 7.92 43.16 -4.56
C ASN A 658 8.33 44.62 -4.33
N ALA A 659 8.78 44.94 -3.11
CA ALA A 659 9.18 46.29 -2.68
C ALA A 659 10.42 46.86 -3.41
N SER A 660 10.92 46.18 -4.43
CA SER A 660 12.15 46.51 -5.14
C SER A 660 11.86 46.62 -6.65
N GLN A 661 11.53 47.84 -7.08
CA GLN A 661 11.74 48.30 -8.46
C GLN A 661 13.24 48.16 -8.75
N LEU A 662 13.66 47.05 -9.34
CA LEU A 662 15.06 46.87 -9.73
C LEU A 662 15.18 47.02 -11.25
N ALA A 663 15.79 48.12 -11.65
CA ALA A 663 16.42 48.23 -12.96
C ALA A 663 17.61 47.25 -12.98
N PHE A 664 17.43 46.08 -13.60
CA PHE A 664 18.47 45.05 -13.61
C PHE A 664 19.48 45.29 -14.73
N ARG A 665 20.77 45.29 -14.38
CA ARG A 665 21.87 44.96 -15.30
C ARG A 665 22.11 43.44 -15.19
N ASN A 666 21.64 42.69 -16.19
CA ASN A 666 21.99 41.30 -16.58
C ASN A 666 20.79 40.33 -16.75
N LEU A 667 20.52 40.05 -18.02
CA LEU A 667 19.99 38.87 -18.72
C LEU A 667 18.70 38.11 -18.31
N ASN A 668 18.16 38.14 -17.08
CA ASN A 668 16.88 37.46 -16.79
C ASN A 668 16.04 38.22 -15.74
N PRO A 669 15.20 39.20 -16.13
CA PRO A 669 14.42 39.98 -15.18
C PRO A 669 13.26 39.14 -14.65
N SER A 670 13.38 38.70 -13.39
CA SER A 670 12.32 38.00 -12.66
C SER A 670 11.85 36.68 -13.28
N GLY A 671 12.76 35.96 -13.95
CA GLY A 671 12.51 34.65 -14.52
C GLY A 671 11.66 34.59 -15.79
N PHE A 672 11.41 35.76 -16.40
CA PHE A 672 10.78 35.82 -17.72
C PHE A 672 11.79 35.67 -18.84
N THR A 673 11.40 34.95 -19.88
CA THR A 673 12.09 34.91 -21.17
C THR A 673 11.09 35.26 -22.27
N VAL A 674 11.49 36.16 -23.17
CA VAL A 674 10.72 36.48 -24.38
C VAL A 674 11.54 36.04 -25.58
N LYS A 675 10.93 35.33 -26.52
CA LYS A 675 11.58 34.89 -27.75
C LYS A 675 10.81 35.36 -28.97
N GLU A 676 11.52 35.73 -30.02
CA GLU A 676 10.99 35.95 -31.37
C GLU A 676 11.67 34.95 -32.30
N ASN A 677 10.89 34.12 -32.99
CA ASN A 677 11.44 33.07 -33.87
C ASN A 677 12.55 32.24 -33.18
N ASN A 678 12.32 31.87 -31.92
CA ASN A 678 13.24 31.15 -31.02
C ASN A 678 14.51 31.90 -30.57
N ARG A 679 14.69 33.17 -30.95
CA ARG A 679 15.80 34.02 -30.47
C ARG A 679 15.36 34.88 -29.31
N ASN A 680 16.20 35.00 -28.27
CA ASN A 680 15.88 35.80 -27.10
C ASN A 680 15.72 37.28 -27.47
N VAL A 681 14.64 37.88 -26.96
CA VAL A 681 14.36 39.32 -27.05
C VAL A 681 14.74 39.95 -25.72
N PRO A 682 15.66 40.94 -25.69
CA PRO A 682 16.06 41.57 -24.44
C PRO A 682 14.89 42.29 -23.76
N ILE A 683 14.62 41.91 -22.52
CA ILE A 683 13.64 42.57 -21.66
C ILE A 683 14.30 43.77 -20.99
N LYS A 684 13.64 44.93 -21.05
CA LYS A 684 14.07 46.19 -20.43
C LYS A 684 13.70 46.25 -18.96
N THR A 685 12.43 46.02 -18.64
CA THR A 685 11.91 46.02 -17.26
C THR A 685 10.82 44.98 -17.10
N VAL A 686 10.63 44.53 -15.86
CA VAL A 686 9.46 43.76 -15.44
C VAL A 686 8.90 44.44 -14.20
N THR A 687 7.66 44.92 -14.28
CA THR A 687 7.07 45.75 -13.23
C THR A 687 5.68 45.25 -12.89
N GLN A 688 5.37 45.11 -11.59
CA GLN A 688 4.00 44.91 -11.14
C GLN A 688 3.23 46.23 -11.28
N ILE A 689 2.20 46.24 -12.12
CA ILE A 689 1.39 47.44 -12.42
C ILE A 689 0.01 47.40 -11.77
N ASP A 690 -0.37 46.27 -11.18
CA ASP A 690 -1.62 46.05 -10.45
C ASP A 690 -1.43 44.86 -9.48
N LEU A 691 -2.39 44.62 -8.59
CA LEU A 691 -2.34 43.51 -7.63
C LEU A 691 -2.13 42.15 -8.30
N ASN A 692 -2.68 41.96 -9.51
CA ASN A 692 -2.56 40.71 -10.27
C ASN A 692 -2.00 40.91 -11.70
N LYS A 693 -1.34 42.05 -11.98
CA LYS A 693 -0.80 42.34 -13.33
C LYS A 693 0.68 42.68 -13.33
N ILE A 694 1.36 42.15 -14.33
CA ILE A 694 2.77 42.44 -14.62
C ILE A 694 2.85 43.06 -16.01
N LEU A 695 3.68 44.09 -16.13
CA LEU A 695 4.12 44.69 -17.37
C LEU A 695 5.57 44.28 -17.66
N ILE A 696 5.83 43.78 -18.85
CA ILE A 696 7.17 43.54 -19.39
C ILE A 696 7.41 44.56 -20.51
N ASP A 697 8.37 45.45 -20.31
CA ASP A 697 8.84 46.36 -21.36
C ASP A 697 10.00 45.68 -22.12
N LEU A 698 9.95 45.66 -23.45
CA LEU A 698 11.03 45.15 -24.30
C LEU A 698 11.97 46.28 -24.73
N ASN A 699 13.25 45.97 -24.96
CA ASN A 699 14.22 46.95 -25.49
C ASN A 699 13.99 47.25 -26.97
N THR A 700 13.39 46.32 -27.70
CA THR A 700 13.21 46.38 -29.15
C THR A 700 11.79 46.00 -29.52
N ARG A 701 11.25 46.69 -30.53
CA ARG A 701 9.99 46.30 -31.16
C ARG A 701 10.18 44.97 -31.89
N THR A 702 9.24 44.05 -31.71
CA THR A 702 9.24 42.75 -32.38
C THR A 702 8.08 42.67 -33.38
N THR A 703 8.11 41.65 -34.21
CA THR A 703 6.99 41.19 -35.04
C THR A 703 5.95 40.47 -34.17
N GLU A 704 4.86 40.02 -34.77
CA GLU A 704 3.74 39.37 -34.08
C GLU A 704 4.09 37.98 -33.51
N ASN A 705 5.19 37.35 -33.96
CA ASN A 705 5.51 35.96 -33.63
C ASN A 705 6.45 35.83 -32.42
N ILE A 706 6.03 36.40 -31.28
CA ILE A 706 6.74 36.23 -30.02
C ILE A 706 6.12 35.14 -29.13
N THR A 707 6.95 34.58 -28.25
CA THR A 707 6.52 33.72 -27.15
C THR A 707 7.09 34.22 -25.83
N VAL A 708 6.36 33.95 -24.75
CA VAL A 708 6.75 34.31 -23.39
C VAL A 708 6.76 33.07 -22.52
N SER A 709 7.78 32.95 -21.68
CA SER A 709 7.92 31.89 -20.69
C SER A 709 8.25 32.49 -19.32
N LEU A 710 7.90 31.76 -18.25
CA LEU A 710 8.27 32.04 -16.86
C LEU A 710 8.85 30.75 -16.26
N GLY A 711 10.05 30.85 -15.67
CA GLY A 711 10.73 29.70 -15.06
C GLY A 711 11.25 28.68 -16.09
N SER A 712 11.46 29.10 -17.34
CA SER A 712 12.06 28.28 -18.39
C SER A 712 13.52 27.98 -18.07
N GLY A 713 13.89 26.70 -18.04
CA GLY A 713 15.18 26.20 -17.59
C GLY A 713 15.61 26.86 -16.29
N HIS A 714 16.70 27.60 -16.39
CA HIS A 714 17.44 28.22 -15.30
C HIS A 714 17.03 29.66 -15.00
N SER A 715 16.01 30.16 -15.70
CA SER A 715 15.62 31.57 -15.59
C SER A 715 15.09 31.93 -14.20
N GLY A 716 14.63 30.97 -13.40
CA GLY A 716 14.02 31.25 -12.11
C GLY A 716 14.93 31.14 -10.89
N GLN A 717 16.15 30.63 -11.03
CA GLN A 717 17.12 30.58 -9.94
C GLN A 717 17.77 31.94 -9.71
N ASP A 718 18.05 32.30 -8.45
CA ASP A 718 18.78 33.50 -8.02
C ASP A 718 18.21 34.83 -8.53
N VAL A 719 16.91 34.84 -8.86
CA VAL A 719 16.18 36.02 -9.31
C VAL A 719 14.94 36.25 -8.46
N ASN A 720 14.45 37.50 -8.48
CA ASN A 720 13.21 37.87 -7.80
C ASN A 720 12.00 37.38 -8.60
N ILE A 721 11.51 36.19 -8.28
CA ILE A 721 10.27 35.62 -8.80
C ILE A 721 9.04 36.26 -8.14
N PHE A 722 7.98 36.48 -8.93
CA PHE A 722 6.69 36.90 -8.40
C PHE A 722 6.01 35.75 -7.66
N ARG A 723 5.49 36.05 -6.47
CA ARG A 723 4.92 35.06 -5.55
C ARG A 723 3.49 35.44 -5.18
N ASP A 724 2.71 34.50 -4.66
CA ASP A 724 1.43 34.84 -4.06
C ASP A 724 1.58 35.58 -2.72
N THR A 725 0.45 36.07 -2.23
CA THR A 725 0.34 36.73 -0.92
C THR A 725 0.30 35.76 0.26
N SER A 726 0.30 34.44 0.03
CA SER A 726 0.17 33.44 1.09
C SER A 726 1.36 33.46 2.07
N LYS A 727 1.22 32.77 3.20
CA LYS A 727 2.33 32.60 4.18
C LYS A 727 3.52 31.84 3.58
N PHE A 728 3.27 30.97 2.60
CA PHE A 728 4.29 30.15 1.94
C PHE A 728 4.92 30.80 0.71
N LYS A 729 4.39 31.94 0.26
CA LYS A 729 4.92 32.72 -0.87
C LYS A 729 5.18 31.84 -2.10
N LEU A 730 4.15 31.10 -2.52
CA LEU A 730 4.25 30.17 -3.64
C LEU A 730 4.62 30.93 -4.91
N PRO A 731 5.63 30.46 -5.68
CA PRO A 731 6.04 31.13 -6.92
C PRO A 731 4.91 31.09 -7.95
N ALA A 732 4.81 32.14 -8.76
CA ALA A 732 3.95 32.15 -9.93
C ALA A 732 4.20 30.89 -10.78
N GLU A 733 3.12 30.33 -11.29
CA GLU A 733 3.19 29.02 -11.92
C GLU A 733 4.03 29.07 -13.20
N PHE A 734 4.93 28.10 -13.33
CA PHE A 734 5.71 27.85 -14.54
C PHE A 734 4.83 27.78 -15.79
N PHE A 735 5.26 28.44 -16.86
CA PHE A 735 4.70 28.27 -18.19
C PHE A 735 5.75 28.52 -19.26
N ILE A 736 5.58 27.88 -20.41
CA ILE A 736 6.51 28.00 -21.53
C ILE A 736 5.79 28.34 -22.83
N ASN A 737 6.45 29.15 -23.65
CA ASN A 737 6.13 29.39 -25.04
C ASN A 737 4.68 29.89 -25.30
N ILE A 738 4.10 30.65 -24.38
CA ILE A 738 2.75 31.21 -24.55
C ILE A 738 2.81 32.35 -25.57
N LYS A 739 1.96 32.26 -26.60
CA LYS A 739 1.78 33.32 -27.60
C LYS A 739 0.83 34.40 -27.06
N PRO A 740 1.22 35.69 -27.07
CA PRO A 740 0.32 36.77 -26.71
C PRO A 740 -0.84 36.91 -27.67
N THR A 741 -1.95 37.43 -27.17
CA THR A 741 -2.95 38.10 -28.01
C THR A 741 -2.48 39.53 -28.32
N ILE A 742 -2.55 39.95 -29.59
CA ILE A 742 -2.19 41.32 -29.94
C ILE A 742 -3.31 42.27 -29.54
N TYR A 743 -2.93 43.43 -29.00
CA TYR A 743 -3.85 44.52 -28.75
C TYR A 743 -3.24 45.86 -29.10
N SER A 744 -4.09 46.81 -29.46
CA SER A 744 -3.72 48.21 -29.66
C SER A 744 -4.22 49.03 -28.47
N GLY A 745 -3.35 49.86 -27.91
CA GLY A 745 -3.67 50.71 -26.77
C GLY A 745 -2.55 51.70 -26.49
N PRO A 746 -2.80 52.72 -25.64
CA PRO A 746 -1.77 53.66 -25.26
C PRO A 746 -0.66 52.96 -24.46
N LYS A 747 0.53 53.56 -24.45
CA LYS A 747 1.64 53.13 -23.61
C LYS A 747 1.23 53.09 -22.14
N ILE A 748 1.42 51.95 -21.49
CA ILE A 748 1.24 51.82 -20.06
C ILE A 748 2.49 52.38 -19.38
N LYS A 749 2.32 53.47 -18.63
CA LYS A 749 3.37 53.97 -17.74
C LYS A 749 3.23 53.26 -16.40
N PRO A 750 4.29 52.62 -15.87
CA PRO A 750 4.23 52.05 -14.53
C PRO A 750 3.92 53.19 -13.54
N ALA A 751 2.76 53.15 -12.90
CA ALA A 751 2.52 53.97 -11.73
C ALA A 751 3.21 53.30 -10.53
N PRO A 752 3.82 54.05 -9.59
CA PRO A 752 4.13 53.48 -8.29
C PRO A 752 2.82 52.96 -7.71
N VAL A 753 2.81 51.71 -7.23
CA VAL A 753 1.63 51.12 -6.57
C VAL A 753 1.38 51.92 -5.29
N SER A 754 0.58 52.98 -5.39
CA SER A 754 0.21 53.84 -4.26
C SER A 754 -0.74 53.07 -3.34
N GLY A 755 -0.28 52.69 -2.14
CA GLY A 755 -1.15 52.12 -1.11
C GLY A 755 -0.70 50.81 -0.46
N LEU A 756 0.52 50.33 -0.66
CA LEU A 756 1.02 49.12 0.03
C LEU A 756 2.02 49.50 1.14
N PRO A 757 1.85 48.97 2.38
CA PRO A 757 2.78 49.25 3.47
C PRO A 757 4.16 48.70 3.12
N ILE A 758 5.15 49.60 3.09
CA ILE A 758 6.57 49.27 2.94
C ILE A 758 7.02 48.63 4.26
N ALA A 759 6.76 47.34 4.44
CA ALA A 759 7.31 46.56 5.55
C ALA A 759 8.65 45.95 5.13
N ALA A 760 9.68 46.23 5.93
CA ALA A 760 11.07 45.97 5.67
C ALA A 760 11.40 44.48 5.42
N TYR A 761 11.87 44.16 4.21
CA TYR A 761 12.62 42.94 3.94
C TYR A 761 14.09 43.31 3.67
N LYS A 762 14.84 43.48 4.76
CA LYS A 762 16.31 43.46 4.79
C LYS A 762 16.73 42.33 5.73
N LYS A 763 16.76 41.10 5.22
CA LYS A 763 17.61 39.98 5.66
C LYS A 763 17.23 38.75 4.84
N PHE A 764 18.21 37.88 4.62
CA PHE A 764 18.19 36.65 3.82
C PHE A 764 18.57 36.84 2.35
N TYR A 765 19.85 37.18 2.15
CA TYR A 765 20.73 36.46 1.24
C TYR A 765 21.81 35.78 2.09
#